data_AF-A0A1V6NMD4-F1
#
_entry.id   AF-A0A1V6NMD4-F1
#
_cell.length_a   1.000
_cell.length_b   1.000
_cell.length_c   1.000
_cell.angle_alpha   90.00
_cell.angle_beta   90.00
_cell.angle_gamma   90.00
#
_symmetry.space_group_name_H-M   'P 1'
#
loop_
_entity.id
_entity.type
_entity.pdbx_description
1 polymer ?
#
loop_
_entity_poly.entity_id
_entity_poly.type
_entity_poly.pdbx_seq_one_letter_code
_entity_poly.pdbx_strand_id
1 'polypeptide(L)'
;MAIVTEAVKESLLGSTEEPQLSHQSRSNFVRHAQKDENGELFMNEENFINAVAPKQEDYHKIKREQYGILFSVADRRRAGKLNVTDWASFENLLAKPDAEYEIAFRLFDFDGTGSVKFDTVQGLYNMNKSADSIPFDWNSEWASLYGGRSKSRHDMTYPQFAQMLRGLQGERIRQAFHIFDKDGDGFIQPEDFQRIILETSKHKLSDHVLDNLPTLCNISTSNRISYANVRAFQNVMREMDIIDLVVREATKKSKDGKITRTDFLNEAARVTRFSQFTPMEADILFHFAGLDAPSGRLSQKDFAKVIDASWRIPVIAVGQALATGHEVAEKTKSVLHGVLESAHHFALGSIAGAFGAFMVYPIDLVKTRLQNQRSSRPGERLYNNSLDCAKKVIRNEGFTGLYSGVIPQLIGVAPEKAIKLTVNDLVRGFFTDKETNRIRYSQEVLAGGTAGACQVVFTNPLEIVKIRLQVQGEIAKNVEGAPRRSALWIVKNLGLVGLYKGASACLLRDVPFSAIYFPTYAHLKSDFFGETATNKLGVVQLLTAGAIAGMPAAYLTTPCDVIKTRLQVEARKGDTKYHGLRHCATTVWKEEGLAAFFKGGPARIMRSSPQFGFTLAAYEVLQKTFPMPGEGEPITPTGHVEPSVGGQGAKAPLPYLRSRNALKLILDLDQNIGRVQVPRPENWPKFLQNSK
;
A
#
# COMPACT_ATOMS: atom_id res chain seq x y z
N MET A 1 -34.91 -10.30 38.84
CA MET A 1 -33.43 -10.25 38.90
C MET A 1 -32.81 -11.63 38.76
N ALA A 2 -33.22 -12.65 39.54
CA ALA A 2 -32.65 -14.01 39.50
C ALA A 2 -32.53 -14.63 38.08
N ILE A 3 -33.58 -14.53 37.25
CA ILE A 3 -33.63 -15.07 35.89
C ILE A 3 -32.64 -14.35 34.94
N VAL A 4 -32.42 -13.05 35.12
CA VAL A 4 -31.45 -12.28 34.31
C VAL A 4 -30.03 -12.62 34.73
N THR A 5 -29.77 -12.79 36.03
CA THR A 5 -28.48 -13.28 36.52
C THR A 5 -28.18 -14.70 36.06
N GLU A 6 -29.16 -15.60 36.01
CA GLU A 6 -28.97 -16.97 35.48
C GLU A 6 -28.70 -16.98 33.98
N ALA A 7 -29.45 -16.21 33.18
CA ALA A 7 -29.21 -16.10 31.74
C ALA A 7 -27.83 -15.47 31.40
N VAL A 8 -27.40 -14.49 32.19
CA VAL A 8 -26.04 -13.92 32.10
C VAL A 8 -25.00 -14.94 32.54
N LYS A 9 -25.28 -15.75 33.57
CA LYS A 9 -24.40 -16.81 34.03
C LYS A 9 -24.26 -17.93 32.97
N GLU A 10 -25.34 -18.36 32.33
CA GLU A 10 -25.30 -19.32 31.21
C GLU A 10 -24.59 -18.76 29.96
N SER A 11 -24.82 -17.49 29.63
CA SER A 11 -24.14 -16.78 28.53
C SER A 11 -22.63 -16.65 28.73
N LEU A 12 -22.19 -16.43 29.98
CA LEU A 12 -20.79 -16.26 30.36
C LEU A 12 -20.07 -17.61 30.62
N LEU A 13 -20.79 -18.59 31.18
CA LEU A 13 -20.28 -19.96 31.41
C LEU A 13 -20.37 -20.84 30.14
N GLY A 14 -21.06 -20.39 29.10
CA GLY A 14 -21.26 -21.10 27.84
C GLY A 14 -22.36 -22.16 27.91
N SER A 15 -23.09 -22.36 26.81
CA SER A 15 -24.03 -23.46 26.67
C SER A 15 -23.31 -24.81 26.59
N THR A 16 -23.99 -25.89 26.98
CA THR A 16 -23.52 -27.29 26.80
C THR A 16 -23.69 -27.80 25.37
N GLU A 17 -24.27 -27.00 24.47
CA GLU A 17 -24.45 -27.34 23.06
C GLU A 17 -23.15 -27.21 22.27
N GLU A 18 -22.88 -28.16 21.37
CA GLU A 18 -21.67 -28.13 20.54
C GLU A 18 -21.66 -26.88 19.64
N PRO A 19 -20.67 -25.99 19.79
CA PRO A 19 -20.56 -24.78 18.99
C PRO A 19 -20.38 -25.10 17.50
N GLN A 20 -21.27 -24.60 16.64
CA GLN A 20 -21.16 -24.75 15.19
C GLN A 20 -20.01 -23.90 14.64
N LEU A 21 -18.92 -24.56 14.22
CA LEU A 21 -17.75 -23.94 13.61
C LEU A 21 -17.99 -23.58 12.14
N SER A 22 -17.54 -22.39 11.72
CA SER A 22 -17.42 -22.07 10.30
C SER A 22 -16.37 -22.97 9.62
N HIS A 23 -16.57 -23.27 8.33
CA HIS A 23 -15.60 -24.06 7.55
C HIS A 23 -14.19 -23.43 7.57
N GLN A 24 -14.09 -22.11 7.59
CA GLN A 24 -12.82 -21.38 7.65
C GLN A 24 -12.12 -21.58 9.00
N SER A 25 -12.87 -21.49 10.11
CA SER A 25 -12.31 -21.66 11.45
C SER A 25 -11.87 -23.10 11.70
N ARG A 26 -12.65 -24.08 11.21
CA ARG A 26 -12.26 -25.50 11.25
C ARG A 26 -11.01 -25.79 10.42
N SER A 27 -10.90 -25.18 9.24
CA SER A 27 -9.69 -25.28 8.41
C SER A 27 -8.46 -24.68 9.11
N ASN A 28 -8.64 -23.54 9.80
CA ASN A 28 -7.57 -22.91 10.58
C ASN A 28 -7.08 -23.81 11.72
N PHE A 29 -8.01 -24.41 12.48
CA PHE A 29 -7.68 -25.40 13.51
C PHE A 29 -6.86 -26.56 12.94
N VAL A 30 -7.34 -27.20 11.88
CA VAL A 30 -6.68 -28.38 11.29
C VAL A 30 -5.29 -28.04 10.73
N ARG A 31 -5.11 -26.80 10.24
CA ARG A 31 -3.82 -26.33 9.72
C ARG A 31 -2.74 -26.23 10.81
N HIS A 32 -3.13 -25.91 12.05
CA HIS A 32 -2.22 -25.65 13.16
C HIS A 32 -2.22 -26.76 14.23
N ALA A 33 -3.18 -27.68 14.19
CA ALA A 33 -3.28 -28.80 15.12
C ALA A 33 -2.24 -29.90 14.86
N GLN A 34 -1.81 -30.54 15.94
CA GLN A 34 -0.98 -31.75 15.96
C GLN A 34 -1.83 -32.95 16.38
N LYS A 35 -1.38 -34.16 16.05
CA LYS A 35 -2.05 -35.40 16.47
C LYS A 35 -1.45 -35.93 17.76
N ASP A 36 -2.30 -36.35 18.69
CA ASP A 36 -1.89 -37.06 19.91
C ASP A 36 -1.59 -38.53 19.61
N GLU A 37 -1.09 -39.25 20.62
CA GLU A 37 -0.83 -40.70 20.57
C GLU A 37 -2.09 -41.50 20.19
N ASN A 38 -3.28 -40.98 20.50
CA ASN A 38 -4.58 -41.55 20.15
C ASN A 38 -5.10 -41.15 18.75
N GLY A 39 -4.33 -40.35 17.99
CA GLY A 39 -4.72 -39.85 16.67
C GLY A 39 -5.69 -38.65 16.66
N GLU A 40 -6.10 -38.17 17.84
CA GLU A 40 -6.95 -36.98 17.99
C GLU A 40 -6.17 -35.69 17.74
N LEU A 41 -6.80 -34.71 17.08
CA LEU A 41 -6.18 -33.42 16.78
C LEU A 41 -6.29 -32.46 17.96
N PHE A 42 -5.16 -31.91 18.41
CA PHE A 42 -5.09 -30.91 19.47
C PHE A 42 -4.11 -29.78 19.13
N MET A 43 -4.28 -28.61 19.75
CA MET A 43 -3.31 -27.51 19.70
C MET A 43 -2.68 -27.29 21.07
N ASN A 44 -1.35 -27.19 21.12
CA ASN A 44 -0.61 -26.69 22.27
C ASN A 44 -0.53 -25.15 22.22
N GLU A 45 0.05 -24.53 23.25
CA GLU A 45 0.16 -23.08 23.35
C GLU A 45 0.89 -22.45 22.15
N GLU A 46 1.99 -23.03 21.69
CA GLU A 46 2.75 -22.52 20.55
C GLU A 46 1.94 -22.57 19.24
N ASN A 47 1.24 -23.68 18.99
CA ASN A 47 0.38 -23.85 17.82
C ASN A 47 -0.82 -22.91 17.86
N PHE A 48 -1.37 -22.66 19.05
CA PHE A 48 -2.42 -21.67 19.24
C PHE A 48 -1.93 -20.26 18.92
N ILE A 49 -0.75 -19.87 19.41
CA ILE A 49 -0.14 -18.57 19.07
C ILE A 49 0.09 -18.48 17.54
N ASN A 50 0.50 -19.57 16.88
CA ASN A 50 0.62 -19.63 15.42
C ASN A 50 -0.71 -19.42 14.69
N ALA A 51 -1.84 -19.84 15.27
CA ALA A 51 -3.17 -19.71 14.68
C ALA A 51 -3.81 -18.34 14.91
N VAL A 52 -3.55 -17.70 16.06
CA VAL A 52 -4.17 -16.43 16.46
C VAL A 52 -3.31 -15.21 16.10
N ALA A 53 -1.98 -15.34 16.15
CA ALA A 53 -1.04 -14.25 15.92
C ALA A 53 -0.46 -14.32 14.48
N PRO A 54 -0.83 -13.38 13.58
CA PRO A 54 -0.43 -13.40 12.17
C PRO A 54 1.05 -13.00 11.98
N LYS A 55 1.79 -13.78 11.19
CA LYS A 55 3.24 -13.60 10.98
C LYS A 55 3.66 -12.23 10.40
N GLN A 56 2.73 -11.46 9.82
CA GLN A 56 3.00 -10.16 9.22
C GLN A 56 2.88 -8.98 10.22
N GLU A 57 2.46 -9.22 11.45
CA GLU A 57 2.37 -8.17 12.47
C GLU A 57 3.75 -7.76 13.00
N ASP A 58 3.93 -6.46 13.27
CA ASP A 58 5.20 -5.86 13.71
C ASP A 58 5.64 -6.29 15.14
N TYR A 59 4.72 -6.86 15.95
CA TYR A 59 4.92 -7.35 17.33
C TYR A 59 5.78 -6.46 18.24
N HIS A 60 5.88 -5.18 17.93
CA HIS A 60 6.83 -4.28 18.56
C HIS A 60 6.35 -3.89 19.96
N LYS A 61 5.09 -3.45 20.04
CA LYS A 61 4.40 -3.01 21.27
C LYS A 61 3.83 -4.18 22.07
N ILE A 62 3.12 -5.10 21.39
CA ILE A 62 2.62 -6.35 21.96
C ILE A 62 3.47 -7.47 21.40
N LYS A 63 4.21 -8.16 22.27
CA LYS A 63 5.06 -9.27 21.85
C LYS A 63 4.19 -10.45 21.44
N ARG A 64 4.65 -11.19 20.44
CA ARG A 64 3.96 -12.38 19.93
C ARG A 64 3.63 -13.40 21.03
N GLU A 65 4.56 -13.60 21.96
CA GLU A 65 4.42 -14.51 23.09
C GLU A 65 3.26 -14.14 24.03
N GLN A 66 2.90 -12.85 24.12
CA GLN A 66 1.82 -12.39 24.99
C GLN A 66 0.44 -12.87 24.51
N TYR A 67 0.30 -13.29 23.24
CA TYR A 67 -0.90 -13.97 22.77
C TYR A 67 -1.12 -15.34 23.45
N GLY A 68 -0.09 -15.90 24.10
CA GLY A 68 -0.21 -17.08 24.96
C GLY A 68 -1.18 -16.89 26.13
N ILE A 69 -1.40 -15.66 26.61
CA ILE A 69 -2.43 -15.38 27.64
C ILE A 69 -3.81 -15.85 27.16
N LEU A 70 -4.11 -15.69 25.87
CA LEU A 70 -5.40 -16.09 25.30
C LEU A 70 -5.55 -17.62 25.26
N PHE A 71 -4.45 -18.38 25.30
CA PHE A 71 -4.50 -19.83 25.41
C PHE A 71 -5.16 -20.27 26.73
N SER A 72 -4.83 -19.61 27.85
CA SER A 72 -5.47 -19.91 29.14
C SER A 72 -6.96 -19.59 29.18
N VAL A 73 -7.42 -18.68 28.31
CA VAL A 73 -8.86 -18.35 28.17
C VAL A 73 -9.57 -19.38 27.28
N ALA A 74 -8.87 -19.91 26.27
CA ALA A 74 -9.37 -20.97 25.42
C ALA A 74 -9.40 -22.33 26.14
N ASP A 75 -8.38 -22.64 26.97
CA ASP A 75 -8.24 -23.92 27.67
C ASP A 75 -9.05 -23.93 28.98
N ARG A 76 -10.37 -24.04 28.83
CA ARG A 76 -11.30 -24.05 29.96
C ARG A 76 -11.07 -25.22 30.93
N ARG A 77 -10.59 -26.35 30.42
CA ARG A 77 -10.34 -27.57 31.22
C ARG A 77 -8.95 -27.58 31.86
N ARG A 78 -8.08 -26.65 31.47
CA ARG A 78 -6.67 -26.56 31.89
C ARG A 78 -5.91 -27.84 31.63
N ALA A 79 -6.20 -28.48 30.50
CA ALA A 79 -5.55 -29.71 30.08
C ALA A 79 -4.17 -29.46 29.47
N GLY A 80 -3.80 -28.20 29.21
CA GLY A 80 -2.59 -27.83 28.46
C GLY A 80 -2.69 -28.15 26.97
N LYS A 81 -3.88 -28.55 26.50
CA LYS A 81 -4.18 -28.97 25.12
C LYS A 81 -5.57 -28.48 24.74
N LEU A 82 -5.70 -27.87 23.56
CA LEU A 82 -6.98 -27.42 23.01
C LEU A 82 -7.50 -28.42 21.98
N ASN A 83 -8.71 -28.94 22.19
CA ASN A 83 -9.41 -29.72 21.17
C ASN A 83 -10.24 -28.81 20.24
N VAL A 84 -10.89 -29.40 19.23
CA VAL A 84 -11.76 -28.69 18.28
C VAL A 84 -12.90 -27.94 18.98
N THR A 85 -13.46 -28.51 20.05
CA THR A 85 -14.59 -27.92 20.80
C THR A 85 -14.16 -26.71 21.64
N ASP A 86 -12.95 -26.74 22.21
CA ASP A 86 -12.37 -25.61 22.94
C ASP A 86 -12.05 -24.47 21.98
N TRP A 87 -11.48 -24.79 20.81
CA TRP A 87 -11.24 -23.82 19.74
C TRP A 87 -12.53 -23.17 19.24
N ALA A 88 -13.57 -23.97 19.01
CA ALA A 88 -14.89 -23.47 18.62
C ALA A 88 -15.49 -22.51 19.65
N SER A 89 -15.35 -22.85 20.93
CA SER A 89 -15.80 -22.01 22.04
C SER A 89 -15.05 -20.69 22.11
N PHE A 90 -13.75 -20.72 21.85
CA PHE A 90 -12.90 -19.52 21.79
C PHE A 90 -13.24 -18.62 20.59
N GLU A 91 -13.48 -19.20 19.42
CA GLU A 91 -13.88 -18.44 18.23
C GLU A 91 -15.28 -17.83 18.37
N ASN A 92 -16.21 -18.54 19.01
CA ASN A 92 -17.52 -17.99 19.36
C ASN A 92 -17.42 -16.85 20.37
N LEU A 93 -16.51 -16.95 21.35
CA LEU A 93 -16.20 -15.84 22.25
C LEU A 93 -15.68 -14.63 21.46
N LEU A 94 -14.74 -14.83 20.52
CA LEU A 94 -14.25 -13.77 19.64
C LEU A 94 -15.31 -13.21 18.70
N ALA A 95 -16.41 -13.93 18.44
CA ALA A 95 -17.53 -13.43 17.65
C ALA A 95 -18.47 -12.50 18.45
N LYS A 96 -18.42 -12.49 19.79
CA LYS A 96 -19.27 -11.62 20.63
C LYS A 96 -18.90 -10.13 20.51
N PRO A 97 -19.88 -9.20 20.55
CA PRO A 97 -19.64 -7.75 20.45
C PRO A 97 -18.66 -7.18 21.47
N ASP A 98 -18.62 -7.74 22.67
CA ASP A 98 -17.85 -7.31 23.84
C ASP A 98 -16.75 -8.31 24.25
N ALA A 99 -16.28 -9.11 23.28
CA ALA A 99 -15.29 -10.17 23.48
C ALA A 99 -14.05 -9.71 24.26
N GLU A 100 -13.61 -8.46 24.08
CA GLU A 100 -12.43 -7.91 24.75
C GLU A 100 -12.55 -7.93 26.27
N TYR A 101 -13.70 -7.51 26.79
CA TYR A 101 -13.97 -7.48 28.22
C TYR A 101 -14.27 -8.88 28.76
N GLU A 102 -14.95 -9.71 27.98
CA GLU A 102 -15.25 -11.09 28.40
C GLU A 102 -13.98 -11.96 28.46
N ILE A 103 -13.04 -11.78 27.53
CA ILE A 103 -11.72 -12.42 27.58
C ILE A 103 -10.97 -12.01 28.85
N ALA A 104 -10.94 -10.71 29.16
CA ALA A 104 -10.33 -10.24 30.39
C ALA A 104 -11.05 -10.82 31.61
N PHE A 105 -12.38 -10.80 31.66
CA PHE A 105 -13.14 -11.38 32.77
C PHE A 105 -12.82 -12.86 32.98
N ARG A 106 -12.81 -13.67 31.91
CA ARG A 106 -12.48 -15.10 31.98
C ARG A 106 -11.05 -15.37 32.42
N LEU A 107 -10.12 -14.46 32.11
CA LEU A 107 -8.74 -14.55 32.61
C LEU A 107 -8.68 -14.38 34.14
N PHE A 108 -9.53 -13.53 34.71
CA PHE A 108 -9.57 -13.24 36.15
C PHE A 108 -10.56 -14.13 36.94
N ASP A 109 -11.57 -14.70 36.29
CA ASP A 109 -12.46 -15.71 36.85
C ASP A 109 -11.79 -17.10 36.81
N PHE A 110 -10.72 -17.23 37.59
CA PHE A 110 -9.93 -18.46 37.68
C PHE A 110 -10.82 -19.66 38.06
N ASP A 111 -11.73 -19.48 39.01
CA ASP A 111 -12.56 -20.57 39.54
C ASP A 111 -13.75 -20.91 38.61
N GLY A 112 -14.01 -20.11 37.57
CA GLY A 112 -15.16 -20.29 36.67
C GLY A 112 -16.51 -20.11 37.38
N THR A 113 -16.56 -19.31 38.44
CA THR A 113 -17.76 -19.13 39.27
C THR A 113 -18.76 -18.16 38.64
N GLY A 114 -18.35 -17.43 37.59
CA GLY A 114 -19.09 -16.31 37.01
C GLY A 114 -18.96 -15.04 37.83
N SER A 115 -17.98 -14.96 38.72
CA SER A 115 -17.67 -13.80 39.56
C SER A 115 -16.17 -13.66 39.77
N VAL A 116 -15.66 -12.43 39.77
CA VAL A 116 -14.23 -12.15 40.01
C VAL A 116 -14.05 -11.66 41.44
N LYS A 117 -13.29 -12.43 42.23
CA LYS A 117 -12.89 -12.03 43.58
C LYS A 117 -11.88 -10.88 43.51
N PHE A 118 -12.06 -9.89 44.38
CA PHE A 118 -11.16 -8.73 44.45
C PHE A 118 -9.70 -9.15 44.72
N ASP A 119 -9.50 -10.12 45.62
CA ASP A 119 -8.17 -10.61 45.98
C ASP A 119 -7.45 -11.29 44.81
N THR A 120 -8.19 -11.94 43.90
CA THR A 120 -7.63 -12.54 42.69
C THR A 120 -7.08 -11.47 41.74
N VAL A 121 -7.80 -10.35 41.59
CA VAL A 121 -7.33 -9.22 40.77
C VAL A 121 -6.04 -8.62 41.34
N GLN A 122 -6.04 -8.36 42.65
CA GLN A 122 -4.87 -7.83 43.34
C GLN A 122 -3.68 -8.81 43.28
N GLY A 123 -3.95 -10.11 43.46
CA GLY A 123 -2.94 -11.16 43.39
C GLY A 123 -2.29 -11.24 42.02
N LEU A 124 -3.09 -11.31 40.95
CA LEU A 124 -2.56 -11.38 39.58
C LEU A 124 -1.81 -10.11 39.18
N TYR A 125 -2.29 -8.95 39.62
CA TYR A 125 -1.58 -7.68 39.42
C TYR A 125 -0.20 -7.71 40.10
N ASN A 126 -0.15 -8.12 41.37
CA ASN A 126 1.10 -8.17 42.14
C ASN A 126 2.09 -9.23 41.63
N MET A 127 1.62 -10.36 41.10
CA MET A 127 2.46 -11.42 40.53
C MET A 127 3.19 -10.97 39.26
N ASN A 128 2.59 -10.07 38.48
CA ASN A 128 3.16 -9.56 37.25
C ASN A 128 3.96 -8.26 37.46
N LYS A 129 4.00 -7.74 38.70
CA LYS A 129 4.66 -6.49 39.02
C LYS A 129 6.19 -6.64 39.01
N SER A 130 6.89 -5.75 38.31
CA SER A 130 8.36 -5.63 38.41
C SER A 130 8.81 -4.95 39.72
N ALA A 131 10.05 -5.16 40.17
CA ALA A 131 10.56 -4.53 41.40
C ALA A 131 10.58 -2.99 41.35
N ASP A 132 10.68 -2.41 40.14
CA ASP A 132 10.77 -0.96 39.91
C ASP A 132 9.43 -0.30 39.51
N SER A 133 8.31 -1.05 39.49
CA SER A 133 7.02 -0.44 39.12
C SER A 133 6.38 0.35 40.26
N ILE A 134 5.70 1.43 39.86
CA ILE A 134 4.98 2.35 40.72
C ILE A 134 3.94 1.56 41.55
N PRO A 135 3.92 1.73 42.87
CA PRO A 135 2.94 1.06 43.72
C PRO A 135 1.52 1.57 43.43
N PHE A 136 0.57 0.64 43.45
CA PHE A 136 -0.85 0.92 43.35
C PHE A 136 -1.54 0.51 44.64
N ASP A 137 -2.32 1.42 45.23
CA ASP A 137 -3.05 1.20 46.47
C ASP A 137 -4.45 0.61 46.18
N TRP A 138 -4.54 -0.71 46.36
CA TRP A 138 -5.79 -1.48 46.28
C TRP A 138 -6.74 -1.25 47.48
N ASN A 139 -6.31 -0.51 48.52
CA ASN A 139 -7.14 -0.10 49.65
C ASN A 139 -7.62 1.36 49.53
N SER A 140 -7.37 2.00 48.41
CA SER A 140 -7.87 3.34 48.08
C SER A 140 -9.40 3.43 48.11
N GLU A 141 -9.92 4.64 48.30
CA GLU A 141 -11.36 4.91 48.25
C GLU A 141 -11.96 4.44 46.91
N TRP A 142 -11.28 4.72 45.80
CA TRP A 142 -11.68 4.25 44.47
C TRP A 142 -11.83 2.73 44.40
N ALA A 143 -10.84 1.97 44.88
CA ALA A 143 -10.89 0.51 44.85
C ALA A 143 -12.00 -0.04 45.76
N SER A 144 -12.29 0.65 46.86
CA SER A 144 -13.34 0.26 47.80
C SER A 144 -14.77 0.43 47.23
N LEU A 145 -14.96 1.28 46.22
CA LEU A 145 -16.25 1.43 45.53
C LEU A 145 -16.62 0.21 44.68
N TYR A 146 -15.62 -0.53 44.19
CA TYR A 146 -15.84 -1.72 43.36
C TYR A 146 -15.78 -3.02 44.16
N GLY A 147 -14.84 -3.12 45.10
CA GLY A 147 -14.60 -4.35 45.86
C GLY A 147 -15.05 -4.30 47.31
N GLY A 148 -15.64 -3.21 47.80
CA GLY A 148 -15.91 -2.99 49.23
C GLY A 148 -14.67 -2.62 50.04
N ARG A 149 -14.82 -2.21 51.30
CA ARG A 149 -13.67 -1.95 52.19
C ARG A 149 -13.00 -3.27 52.60
N SER A 150 -11.76 -3.23 53.10
CA SER A 150 -11.01 -4.43 53.53
C SER A 150 -11.79 -5.40 54.44
N LYS A 151 -12.70 -4.89 55.28
CA LYS A 151 -13.56 -5.71 56.17
C LYS A 151 -14.89 -6.18 55.56
N SER A 152 -15.26 -5.67 54.39
CA SER A 152 -16.54 -5.90 53.72
C SER A 152 -16.35 -6.13 52.22
N ARG A 153 -15.32 -6.92 51.85
CA ARG A 153 -15.02 -7.19 50.45
C ARG A 153 -16.14 -8.03 49.82
N HIS A 154 -16.48 -7.76 48.56
CA HIS A 154 -17.45 -8.55 47.81
C HIS A 154 -16.94 -8.86 46.41
N ASP A 155 -17.50 -9.91 45.82
CA ASP A 155 -17.17 -10.33 44.46
C ASP A 155 -17.76 -9.36 43.43
N MET A 156 -17.10 -9.26 42.29
CA MET A 156 -17.55 -8.45 41.16
C MET A 156 -18.19 -9.33 40.10
N THR A 157 -19.39 -8.94 39.67
CA THR A 157 -20.02 -9.49 38.46
C THR A 157 -19.31 -8.97 37.20
N TYR A 158 -19.52 -9.63 36.06
CA TYR A 158 -18.93 -9.23 34.78
C TYR A 158 -19.10 -7.72 34.45
N PRO A 159 -20.31 -7.13 34.53
CA PRO A 159 -20.48 -5.71 34.25
C PRO A 159 -19.71 -4.78 35.22
N GLN A 160 -19.65 -5.15 36.50
CA GLN A 160 -18.92 -4.39 37.52
C GLN A 160 -17.41 -4.45 37.26
N PHE A 161 -16.89 -5.64 36.94
CA PHE A 161 -15.48 -5.85 36.63
C PHE A 161 -15.06 -5.10 35.36
N ALA A 162 -15.85 -5.16 34.29
CA ALA A 162 -15.59 -4.43 33.05
C ALA A 162 -15.50 -2.91 33.28
N GLN A 163 -16.42 -2.36 34.08
CA GLN A 163 -16.42 -0.94 34.41
C GLN A 163 -15.24 -0.55 35.33
N MET A 164 -14.87 -1.43 36.27
CA MET A 164 -13.69 -1.25 37.11
C MET A 164 -12.42 -1.18 36.26
N LEU A 165 -12.21 -2.12 35.33
CA LEU A 165 -11.03 -2.13 34.44
C LEU A 165 -10.89 -0.84 33.65
N ARG A 166 -12.01 -0.32 33.12
CA ARG A 166 -12.01 0.96 32.40
C ARG A 166 -11.61 2.14 33.29
N GLY A 167 -12.04 2.13 34.55
CA GLY A 167 -11.68 3.17 35.54
C GLY A 167 -10.23 3.05 36.05
N LEU A 168 -9.71 1.83 36.13
CA LEU A 168 -8.41 1.51 36.73
C LEU A 168 -7.27 2.28 36.07
N GLN A 169 -7.27 2.39 34.73
CA GLN A 169 -6.21 3.11 34.01
C GLN A 169 -6.07 4.57 34.49
N GLY A 170 -7.19 5.25 34.77
CA GLY A 170 -7.16 6.62 35.26
C GLY A 170 -6.76 6.73 36.72
N GLU A 171 -7.19 5.78 37.55
CA GLU A 171 -6.79 5.76 38.95
C GLU A 171 -5.29 5.46 39.12
N ARG A 172 -4.71 4.58 38.28
CA ARG A 172 -3.28 4.31 38.27
C ARG A 172 -2.46 5.58 38.03
N ILE A 173 -2.83 6.37 37.02
CA ILE A 173 -2.17 7.65 36.72
C ILE A 173 -2.34 8.64 37.89
N ARG A 174 -3.54 8.71 38.48
CA ARG A 174 -3.82 9.60 39.63
C ARG A 174 -2.98 9.26 40.86
N GLN A 175 -2.93 7.98 41.24
CA GLN A 175 -2.13 7.55 42.38
C GLN A 175 -0.64 7.71 42.11
N ALA A 176 -0.18 7.38 40.91
CA ALA A 176 1.20 7.61 40.49
C ALA A 176 1.58 9.09 40.61
N PHE A 177 0.72 9.99 40.15
CA PHE A 177 0.93 11.43 40.31
C PHE A 177 1.09 11.84 41.78
N HIS A 178 0.21 11.36 42.66
CA HIS A 178 0.30 11.64 44.10
C HIS A 178 1.59 11.10 44.74
N ILE A 179 2.15 10.01 44.23
CA ILE A 179 3.43 9.46 44.74
C ILE A 179 4.61 10.37 44.39
N PHE A 180 4.59 10.98 43.20
CA PHE A 180 5.66 11.88 42.74
C PHE A 180 5.48 13.32 43.20
N ASP A 181 4.25 13.75 43.48
CA ASP A 181 3.93 15.05 44.11
C ASP A 181 4.22 15.01 45.62
N LYS A 182 5.50 15.04 45.98
CA LYS A 182 5.98 14.92 47.37
C LYS A 182 5.52 16.07 48.26
N ASP A 183 5.38 17.26 47.69
CA ASP A 183 5.09 18.49 48.42
C ASP A 183 3.58 18.81 48.43
N GLY A 184 2.78 18.09 47.65
CA GLY A 184 1.32 18.27 47.55
C GLY A 184 0.93 19.57 46.84
N ASP A 185 1.82 20.13 46.03
CA ASP A 185 1.61 21.40 45.34
C ASP A 185 0.93 21.25 43.97
N GLY A 186 0.69 20.00 43.54
CA GLY A 186 0.03 19.68 42.29
C GLY A 186 0.96 19.72 41.07
N PHE A 187 2.29 19.66 41.28
CA PHE A 187 3.30 19.64 40.22
C PHE A 187 4.28 18.48 40.38
N ILE A 188 4.74 17.93 39.25
CA ILE A 188 5.77 16.90 39.17
C ILE A 188 6.86 17.29 38.17
N GLN A 189 8.02 16.63 38.23
CA GLN A 189 9.08 16.84 37.26
C GLN A 189 8.75 16.15 35.91
N PRO A 190 9.27 16.63 34.77
CA PRO A 190 9.10 15.98 33.47
C PRO A 190 9.54 14.52 33.45
N GLU A 191 10.60 14.16 34.18
CA GLU A 191 11.10 12.78 34.26
C GLU A 191 10.11 11.87 35.01
N ASP A 192 9.48 12.38 36.07
CA ASP A 192 8.45 11.67 36.83
C ASP A 192 7.23 11.42 35.94
N PHE A 193 6.80 12.43 35.19
CA PHE A 193 5.70 12.28 34.23
C PHE A 193 6.04 11.25 33.14
N GLN A 194 7.24 11.30 32.58
CA GLN A 194 7.69 10.32 31.59
C GLN A 194 7.65 8.91 32.17
N ARG A 195 8.10 8.72 33.42
CA ARG A 195 8.04 7.44 34.13
C ARG A 195 6.60 6.95 34.30
N ILE A 196 5.67 7.81 34.72
CA ILE A 196 4.24 7.46 34.86
C ILE A 196 3.69 6.96 33.52
N ILE A 197 3.88 7.72 32.44
CA ILE A 197 3.33 7.38 31.12
C ILE A 197 3.96 6.11 30.54
N LEU A 198 5.29 5.95 30.68
CA LEU A 198 5.98 4.74 30.25
C LEU A 198 5.49 3.50 31.00
N GLU A 199 5.08 3.64 32.26
CA GLU A 199 4.58 2.52 33.04
C GLU A 199 3.11 2.19 32.75
N THR A 200 2.26 3.20 32.57
CA THR A 200 0.82 3.02 32.47
C THR A 200 0.29 2.92 31.04
N SER A 201 0.99 3.45 30.04
CA SER A 201 0.41 3.68 28.71
C SER A 201 1.38 3.55 27.53
N LYS A 202 2.58 2.99 27.73
CA LYS A 202 3.58 2.79 26.67
C LYS A 202 3.08 2.03 25.44
N HIS A 203 2.24 1.01 25.62
CA HIS A 203 1.70 0.18 24.53
C HIS A 203 0.65 0.90 23.67
N LYS A 204 0.13 2.04 24.12
CA LYS A 204 -0.87 2.86 23.42
C LYS A 204 -0.29 4.04 22.66
N LEU A 205 0.98 4.38 22.91
CA LEU A 205 1.63 5.58 22.38
C LEU A 205 2.66 5.25 21.31
N SER A 206 2.79 6.13 20.33
CA SER A 206 3.84 6.06 19.30
C SER A 206 5.23 6.29 19.90
N ASP A 207 6.27 5.75 19.26
CA ASP A 207 7.65 5.99 19.71
C ASP A 207 8.00 7.48 19.64
N HIS A 208 7.46 8.18 18.63
CA HIS A 208 7.60 9.62 18.50
C HIS A 208 7.08 10.40 19.72
N VAL A 209 5.93 10.01 20.29
CA VAL A 209 5.43 10.66 21.51
C VAL A 209 6.30 10.29 22.70
N LEU A 210 6.66 9.01 22.84
CA LEU A 210 7.45 8.50 23.97
C LEU A 210 8.83 9.17 24.08
N ASP A 211 9.52 9.34 22.96
CA ASP A 211 10.85 9.96 22.90
C ASP A 211 10.80 11.46 23.24
N ASN A 212 9.67 12.11 22.95
CA ASN A 212 9.49 13.54 23.13
C ASN A 212 8.66 13.91 24.38
N LEU A 213 8.29 12.95 25.25
CA LEU A 213 7.50 13.22 26.46
C LEU A 213 8.05 14.37 27.34
N PRO A 214 9.38 14.51 27.55
CA PRO A 214 9.92 15.61 28.36
C PRO A 214 9.65 17.00 27.78
N THR A 215 9.45 17.10 26.46
CA THR A 215 9.19 18.38 25.78
C THR A 215 7.83 18.99 26.16
N LEU A 216 6.95 18.23 26.83
CA LEU A 216 5.65 18.71 27.30
C LEU A 216 5.79 19.89 28.27
N CYS A 217 6.90 19.98 29.01
CA CYS A 217 7.20 21.14 29.86
C CYS A 217 7.29 22.45 29.07
N ASN A 218 7.61 22.40 27.77
CA ASN A 218 7.74 23.60 26.94
C ASN A 218 6.38 24.28 26.66
N ILE A 219 5.27 23.56 26.84
CA ILE A 219 3.91 24.12 26.74
C ILE A 219 3.51 24.83 28.04
N SER A 220 4.05 24.38 29.17
CA SER A 220 3.78 24.93 30.50
C SER A 220 4.59 26.22 30.70
N THR A 221 4.02 27.21 31.38
CA THR A 221 4.76 28.40 31.84
C THR A 221 5.81 28.08 32.90
N SER A 222 5.77 26.86 33.46
CA SER A 222 6.65 26.33 34.49
C SER A 222 7.44 25.17 33.92
N ASN A 223 8.71 25.02 34.35
CA ASN A 223 9.53 23.85 34.02
C ASN A 223 9.04 22.54 34.70
N ARG A 224 7.90 22.60 35.40
CA ARG A 224 7.21 21.48 36.06
C ARG A 224 5.86 21.20 35.38
N ILE A 225 5.43 19.95 35.46
CA ILE A 225 4.18 19.47 34.87
C ILE A 225 3.08 19.46 35.93
N SER A 226 1.99 20.19 35.69
CA SER A 226 0.84 20.22 36.59
C SER A 226 -0.04 18.97 36.42
N TYR A 227 -0.84 18.64 37.44
CA TYR A 227 -1.86 17.59 37.31
C TYR A 227 -2.82 17.83 36.13
N ALA A 228 -3.11 19.10 35.83
CA ALA A 228 -3.97 19.46 34.71
C ALA A 228 -3.36 19.03 33.36
N ASN A 229 -2.05 19.21 33.16
CA ASN A 229 -1.34 18.74 31.96
C ASN A 229 -1.43 17.21 31.82
N VAL A 230 -1.23 16.47 32.91
CA VAL A 230 -1.34 15.00 32.94
C VAL A 230 -2.75 14.56 32.54
N ARG A 231 -3.78 15.25 33.04
CA ARG A 231 -5.17 14.97 32.71
C ARG A 231 -5.53 15.29 31.26
N ALA A 232 -5.07 16.43 30.72
CA ALA A 232 -5.26 16.74 29.31
C ALA A 232 -4.54 15.73 28.41
N PHE A 233 -3.31 15.34 28.73
CA PHE A 233 -2.61 14.28 28.00
C PHE A 233 -3.40 12.96 28.03
N GLN A 234 -3.93 12.58 29.20
CA GLN A 234 -4.77 11.38 29.33
C GLN A 234 -6.05 11.46 28.49
N ASN A 235 -6.71 12.62 28.42
CA ASN A 235 -7.89 12.82 27.59
C ASN A 235 -7.54 12.72 26.09
N VAL A 236 -6.42 13.31 25.65
CA VAL A 236 -5.90 13.18 24.27
C VAL A 236 -5.68 11.70 23.92
N MET A 237 -5.05 10.93 24.81
CA MET A 237 -4.86 9.48 24.61
C MET A 237 -6.19 8.71 24.47
N ARG A 238 -7.19 9.08 25.28
CA ARG A 238 -8.50 8.41 25.28
C ARG A 238 -9.31 8.74 24.01
N GLU A 239 -9.11 9.91 23.45
CA GLU A 239 -9.91 10.46 22.34
C GLU A 239 -9.16 10.40 21.00
N MET A 240 -8.08 9.62 20.90
CA MET A 240 -7.27 9.44 19.69
C MET A 240 -8.09 9.14 18.43
N ASP A 241 -9.09 8.26 18.52
CA ASP A 241 -9.95 7.91 17.38
C ASP A 241 -10.81 9.09 16.90
N ILE A 242 -11.31 9.89 17.85
CA ILE A 242 -12.11 11.10 17.55
C ILE A 242 -11.18 12.17 16.99
N ILE A 243 -9.99 12.33 17.57
CA ILE A 243 -8.97 13.28 17.10
C ILE A 243 -8.62 12.97 15.64
N ASP A 244 -8.36 11.70 15.30
CA ASP A 244 -8.06 11.30 13.92
C ASP A 244 -9.22 11.62 12.96
N LEU A 245 -10.47 11.33 13.36
CA LEU A 245 -11.65 11.69 12.57
C LEU A 245 -11.73 13.21 12.33
N VAL A 246 -11.54 14.01 13.38
CA VAL A 246 -11.58 15.49 13.29
C VAL A 246 -10.44 16.01 12.42
N VAL A 247 -9.21 15.53 12.62
CA VAL A 247 -8.04 15.92 11.82
C VAL A 247 -8.28 15.59 10.34
N ARG A 248 -8.85 14.43 10.02
CA ARG A 248 -9.15 14.03 8.64
C ARG A 248 -10.20 14.94 7.99
N GLU A 249 -11.31 15.18 8.67
CA GLU A 249 -12.35 16.07 8.13
C GLU A 249 -11.84 17.51 7.99
N ALA A 250 -11.06 17.99 8.96
CA ALA A 250 -10.46 19.33 8.92
C ALA A 250 -9.43 19.46 7.78
N THR A 251 -8.54 18.49 7.62
CA THR A 251 -7.53 18.48 6.55
C THR A 251 -8.15 18.32 5.17
N LYS A 252 -9.22 17.53 5.03
CA LYS A 252 -9.99 17.39 3.79
C LYS A 252 -10.69 18.69 3.37
N LYS A 253 -11.16 19.48 4.33
CA LYS A 253 -11.75 20.81 4.09
C LYS A 253 -10.69 21.88 3.81
N SER A 254 -9.46 21.65 4.24
CA SER A 254 -8.35 22.58 4.01
C SER A 254 -7.81 22.47 2.58
N LYS A 255 -7.56 23.62 1.95
CA LYS A 255 -7.13 23.70 0.53
C LYS A 255 -5.74 23.10 0.29
N ASP A 256 -4.86 23.20 1.28
CA ASP A 256 -3.47 22.72 1.23
C ASP A 256 -3.27 21.41 2.02
N GLY A 257 -4.35 20.83 2.55
CA GLY A 257 -4.29 19.63 3.39
C GLY A 257 -3.64 19.86 4.75
N LYS A 258 -3.44 21.11 5.17
CA LYS A 258 -2.85 21.48 6.47
C LYS A 258 -3.83 22.28 7.32
N ILE A 259 -3.83 22.04 8.62
CA ILE A 259 -4.75 22.66 9.58
C ILE A 259 -4.00 23.42 10.67
N THR A 260 -4.58 24.52 11.11
CA THR A 260 -4.18 25.19 12.35
C THR A 260 -4.94 24.61 13.54
N ARG A 261 -4.51 24.98 14.74
CA ARG A 261 -5.22 24.68 15.98
C ARG A 261 -6.68 25.15 15.97
N THR A 262 -6.92 26.35 15.45
CA THR A 262 -8.26 26.93 15.37
C THR A 262 -9.14 26.13 14.41
N ASP A 263 -8.58 25.68 13.28
CA ASP A 263 -9.31 24.82 12.33
C ASP A 263 -9.71 23.49 12.97
N PHE A 264 -8.81 22.88 13.75
CA PHE A 264 -9.08 21.66 14.51
C PHE A 264 -10.21 21.85 15.52
N LEU A 265 -10.15 22.90 16.36
CA LEU A 265 -11.18 23.15 17.38
C LEU A 265 -12.55 23.48 16.76
N ASN A 266 -12.55 24.26 15.67
CA ASN A 266 -13.78 24.58 14.94
C ASN A 266 -14.42 23.34 14.31
N GLU A 267 -13.59 22.45 13.75
CA GLU A 267 -14.09 21.22 13.15
C GLU A 267 -14.51 20.20 14.21
N ALA A 268 -13.79 20.11 15.33
CA ALA A 268 -14.20 19.32 16.47
C ALA A 268 -15.61 19.71 16.94
N ALA A 269 -15.86 21.01 17.14
CA ALA A 269 -17.18 21.50 17.55
C ALA A 269 -18.31 21.23 16.53
N ARG A 270 -17.97 20.95 15.26
CA ARG A 270 -18.96 20.56 14.22
C ARG A 270 -19.19 19.06 14.19
N VAL A 271 -18.14 18.26 14.41
CA VAL A 271 -18.18 16.79 14.30
C VAL A 271 -18.69 16.17 15.60
N THR A 272 -18.29 16.70 16.75
CA THR A 272 -18.62 16.15 18.06
C THR A 272 -19.79 16.90 18.69
N ARG A 273 -20.71 16.17 19.33
CA ARG A 273 -21.84 16.76 20.07
C ARG A 273 -21.55 16.98 21.55
N PHE A 274 -20.74 16.12 22.15
CA PHE A 274 -20.49 16.09 23.61
C PHE A 274 -19.01 15.99 24.01
N SER A 275 -18.11 15.59 23.09
CA SER A 275 -16.66 15.63 23.31
C SER A 275 -16.16 17.02 22.93
N GLN A 276 -15.96 17.87 23.92
CA GLN A 276 -15.37 19.20 23.74
C GLN A 276 -13.89 19.12 24.10
N PHE A 277 -13.02 19.44 23.16
CA PHE A 277 -11.59 19.53 23.42
C PHE A 277 -11.28 20.82 24.16
N THR A 278 -10.56 20.70 25.28
CA THR A 278 -10.03 21.87 25.97
C THR A 278 -8.91 22.50 25.12
N PRO A 279 -8.65 23.81 25.29
CA PRO A 279 -7.50 24.44 24.64
C PRO A 279 -6.21 23.63 24.91
N MET A 280 -5.96 23.25 26.17
CA MET A 280 -4.77 22.52 26.57
C MET A 280 -4.61 21.16 25.89
N GLU A 281 -5.70 20.42 25.65
CA GLU A 281 -5.65 19.17 24.88
C GLU A 281 -5.22 19.43 23.43
N ALA A 282 -5.71 20.51 22.82
CA ALA A 282 -5.28 20.93 21.49
C ALA A 282 -3.82 21.45 21.47
N ASP A 283 -3.34 22.14 22.51
CA ASP A 283 -1.90 22.50 22.64
C ASP A 283 -1.04 21.25 22.61
N ILE A 284 -1.36 20.27 23.44
CA ILE A 284 -0.60 19.03 23.58
C ILE A 284 -0.53 18.30 22.24
N LEU A 285 -1.67 18.17 21.56
CA LEU A 285 -1.73 17.52 20.25
C LEU A 285 -0.87 18.26 19.21
N PHE A 286 -1.01 19.58 19.10
CA PHE A 286 -0.27 20.38 18.11
C PHE A 286 1.21 20.53 18.44
N HIS A 287 1.58 20.51 19.72
CA HIS A 287 2.97 20.48 20.16
C HIS A 287 3.65 19.21 19.67
N PHE A 288 3.11 18.03 20.00
CA PHE A 288 3.69 16.77 19.56
C PHE A 288 3.66 16.60 18.04
N ALA A 289 2.59 17.03 17.36
CA ALA A 289 2.53 16.93 15.90
C ALA A 289 3.44 17.95 15.20
N GLY A 290 3.77 19.07 15.86
CA GLY A 290 4.52 20.20 15.29
C GLY A 290 6.02 20.21 15.57
N LEU A 291 6.58 19.24 16.31
CA LEU A 291 8.00 19.22 16.67
C LEU A 291 8.94 19.31 15.45
N ASP A 292 8.57 18.66 14.34
CA ASP A 292 9.36 18.66 13.10
C ASP A 292 9.01 19.82 12.14
N ALA A 293 7.94 20.58 12.42
CA ALA A 293 7.33 21.52 11.48
C ALA A 293 7.01 22.88 12.15
N PRO A 294 7.92 23.86 12.09
CA PRO A 294 7.75 25.16 12.77
C PRO A 294 6.66 26.05 12.14
N SER A 295 5.99 25.61 11.07
CA SER A 295 5.03 26.43 10.33
C SER A 295 3.69 26.67 11.05
N GLY A 296 3.44 26.03 12.21
CA GLY A 296 2.18 26.14 12.96
C GLY A 296 0.93 25.57 12.25
N ARG A 297 1.07 25.16 10.98
CA ARG A 297 0.07 24.46 10.17
C ARG A 297 0.57 23.05 9.87
N LEU A 298 -0.23 22.06 10.25
CA LEU A 298 0.17 20.66 10.28
C LEU A 298 -0.70 19.82 9.35
N SER A 299 -0.08 18.87 8.65
CA SER A 299 -0.76 17.94 7.75
C SER A 299 -1.22 16.68 8.48
N GLN A 300 -2.11 15.90 7.86
CA GLN A 300 -2.54 14.61 8.42
C GLN A 300 -1.35 13.69 8.77
N LYS A 301 -0.24 13.74 8.01
CA LYS A 301 0.96 12.94 8.28
C LYS A 301 1.65 13.34 9.58
N ASP A 302 1.58 14.61 9.95
CA ASP A 302 2.22 15.12 11.17
C ASP A 302 1.45 14.65 12.41
N PHE A 303 0.11 14.61 12.33
CA PHE A 303 -0.74 14.03 13.36
C PHE A 303 -0.66 12.50 13.42
N ALA A 304 -0.45 11.82 12.29
CA ALA A 304 -0.30 10.37 12.25
C ALA A 304 0.87 9.89 13.14
N LYS A 305 1.95 10.68 13.25
CA LYS A 305 3.08 10.38 14.16
C LYS A 305 2.69 10.33 15.62
N VAL A 306 1.63 11.04 16.00
CA VAL A 306 1.15 11.15 17.38
C VAL A 306 0.04 10.14 17.67
N ILE A 307 -0.86 9.94 16.71
CA ILE A 307 -2.07 9.14 16.89
C ILE A 307 -1.84 7.65 16.64
N ASP A 308 -0.93 7.30 15.71
CA ASP A 308 -0.66 5.90 15.38
C ASP A 308 0.37 5.30 16.34
N ALA A 309 -0.09 4.44 17.24
CA ALA A 309 0.78 3.72 18.19
C ALA A 309 1.84 2.83 17.52
N SER A 310 1.66 2.47 16.24
CA SER A 310 2.63 1.72 15.44
C SER A 310 3.64 2.61 14.70
N TRP A 311 3.49 3.94 14.77
CA TRP A 311 4.40 4.87 14.10
C TRP A 311 5.82 4.81 14.66
N ARG A 312 6.79 4.69 13.76
CA ARG A 312 8.23 4.65 14.03
C ARG A 312 8.95 5.79 13.32
N ILE A 313 10.02 6.30 13.95
CA ILE A 313 11.05 7.08 13.26
C ILE A 313 12.02 6.07 12.65
N PRO A 314 12.33 6.10 11.33
CA PRO A 314 13.29 5.18 10.74
C PRO A 314 14.71 5.54 11.22
N VAL A 315 15.15 4.98 12.35
CA VAL A 315 16.52 5.09 12.86
C VAL A 315 17.06 3.70 13.18
N ILE A 316 18.14 3.38 12.48
CA ILE A 316 18.98 2.20 12.63
C ILE A 316 19.45 2.07 14.08
N ALA A 317 19.49 0.82 14.55
CA ALA A 317 20.07 0.38 15.81
C ALA A 317 21.37 1.15 16.18
N VAL A 318 21.40 1.62 17.42
CA VAL A 318 22.51 2.33 18.10
C VAL A 318 23.70 1.39 18.36
N GLY A 319 24.24 0.77 17.32
CA GLY A 319 25.36 -0.19 17.39
C GLY A 319 26.61 0.22 16.61
N GLN A 320 26.62 1.34 15.89
CA GLN A 320 27.76 1.75 15.06
C GLN A 320 28.12 3.23 15.22
N ALA A 321 28.19 3.72 16.46
CA ALA A 321 28.78 5.01 16.80
C ALA A 321 30.33 4.94 16.94
N LEU A 322 31.01 4.08 16.18
CA LEU A 322 32.48 3.92 16.23
C LEU A 322 33.17 3.83 14.86
N ALA A 323 32.56 4.33 13.78
CA ALA A 323 33.27 4.49 12.51
C ALA A 323 32.84 5.78 11.78
N THR A 324 33.20 6.91 12.39
CA THR A 324 33.25 8.22 11.74
C THR A 324 34.19 8.15 10.54
N GLY A 325 33.61 8.09 9.34
CA GLY A 325 34.32 7.91 8.07
C GLY A 325 33.41 7.48 6.92
N HIS A 326 32.19 6.99 7.20
CA HIS A 326 31.26 6.48 6.19
C HIS A 326 30.17 7.46 5.70
N GLU A 327 30.13 8.72 6.15
CA GLU A 327 29.07 9.67 5.71
C GLU A 327 29.14 10.04 4.22
N VAL A 328 30.29 9.88 3.57
CA VAL A 328 30.43 10.16 2.13
C VAL A 328 30.06 8.95 1.27
N ALA A 329 30.27 7.72 1.75
CA ALA A 329 30.01 6.49 1.01
C ALA A 329 28.53 6.07 1.02
N GLU A 330 27.78 6.43 2.07
CA GLU A 330 26.39 6.00 2.26
C GLU A 330 25.39 6.81 1.42
N LYS A 331 25.66 8.11 1.20
CA LYS A 331 24.92 8.92 0.20
C LYS A 331 25.13 8.37 -1.21
N THR A 332 26.33 7.92 -1.55
CA THR A 332 26.60 7.27 -2.84
C THR A 332 25.89 5.93 -2.94
N LYS A 333 25.86 5.12 -1.87
CA LYS A 333 25.12 3.83 -1.85
C LYS A 333 23.60 4.00 -1.92
N SER A 334 23.02 5.00 -1.26
CA SER A 334 21.58 5.28 -1.32
C SER A 334 21.14 5.79 -2.69
N VAL A 335 21.93 6.68 -3.31
CA VAL A 335 21.68 7.13 -4.69
C VAL A 335 21.93 6.00 -5.69
N LEU A 336 23.01 5.22 -5.53
CA LEU A 336 23.30 4.08 -6.40
C LEU A 336 22.23 2.98 -6.27
N HIS A 337 21.72 2.74 -5.07
CA HIS A 337 20.61 1.80 -4.83
C HIS A 337 19.30 2.30 -5.44
N GLY A 338 18.94 3.58 -5.26
CA GLY A 338 17.75 4.15 -5.89
C GLY A 338 17.85 4.22 -7.43
N VAL A 339 19.05 4.45 -7.96
CA VAL A 339 19.32 4.37 -9.41
C VAL A 339 19.27 2.93 -9.89
N LEU A 340 19.78 1.96 -9.12
CA LEU A 340 19.76 0.54 -9.46
C LEU A 340 18.33 -0.03 -9.42
N GLU A 341 17.52 0.36 -8.45
CA GLU A 341 16.11 0.02 -8.32
C GLU A 341 15.30 0.61 -9.48
N SER A 342 15.51 1.89 -9.79
CA SER A 342 14.89 2.54 -10.95
C SER A 342 15.32 1.87 -12.27
N ALA A 343 16.59 1.49 -12.40
CA ALA A 343 17.11 0.77 -13.55
C ALA A 343 16.54 -0.65 -13.65
N HIS A 344 16.33 -1.34 -12.53
CA HIS A 344 15.74 -2.66 -12.46
C HIS A 344 14.27 -2.64 -12.90
N HIS A 345 13.45 -1.74 -12.33
CA HIS A 345 12.06 -1.57 -12.76
C HIS A 345 11.95 -1.14 -14.23
N PHE A 346 12.85 -0.26 -14.69
CA PHE A 346 12.92 0.14 -16.09
C PHE A 346 13.28 -1.05 -17.00
N ALA A 347 14.22 -1.91 -16.58
CA ALA A 347 14.62 -3.10 -17.32
C ALA A 347 13.48 -4.14 -17.40
N LEU A 348 12.83 -4.45 -16.27
CA LEU A 348 11.69 -5.36 -16.23
C LEU A 348 10.51 -4.83 -17.06
N GLY A 349 10.20 -3.53 -16.94
CA GLY A 349 9.19 -2.86 -17.75
C GLY A 349 9.52 -2.88 -19.24
N SER A 350 10.80 -2.72 -19.61
CA SER A 350 11.27 -2.80 -20.99
C SER A 350 11.15 -4.21 -21.58
N ILE A 351 11.51 -5.24 -20.82
CA ILE A 351 11.40 -6.65 -21.24
C ILE A 351 9.92 -7.05 -21.37
N ALA A 352 9.08 -6.67 -20.40
CA ALA A 352 7.65 -6.89 -20.46
C ALA A 352 7.01 -6.19 -21.68
N GLY A 353 7.40 -4.95 -21.96
CA GLY A 353 6.96 -4.20 -23.12
C GLY A 353 7.40 -4.83 -24.45
N ALA A 354 8.62 -5.35 -24.52
CA ALA A 354 9.12 -6.10 -25.67
C ALA A 354 8.33 -7.41 -25.87
N PHE A 355 8.03 -8.13 -24.80
CA PHE A 355 7.20 -9.34 -24.85
C PHE A 355 5.79 -9.05 -25.36
N GLY A 356 5.12 -8.02 -24.85
CA GLY A 356 3.82 -7.61 -25.35
C GLY A 356 3.84 -7.21 -26.82
N ALA A 357 4.88 -6.48 -27.25
CA ALA A 357 5.07 -6.12 -28.66
C ALA A 357 5.31 -7.35 -29.56
N PHE A 358 6.02 -8.37 -29.05
CA PHE A 358 6.25 -9.64 -29.74
C PHE A 358 4.95 -10.44 -29.92
N MET A 359 4.13 -10.58 -28.87
CA MET A 359 2.87 -11.33 -28.93
C MET A 359 1.89 -10.77 -29.96
N VAL A 360 1.84 -9.45 -30.11
CA VAL A 360 0.89 -8.79 -31.03
C VAL A 360 1.51 -8.48 -32.40
N TYR A 361 2.79 -8.81 -32.59
CA TYR A 361 3.51 -8.55 -33.83
C TYR A 361 2.82 -9.09 -35.11
N PRO A 362 2.20 -10.29 -35.11
CA PRO A 362 1.46 -10.79 -36.28
C PRO A 362 0.33 -9.85 -36.75
N ILE A 363 -0.37 -9.21 -35.81
CA ILE A 363 -1.42 -8.23 -36.12
C ILE A 363 -0.82 -6.98 -36.77
N ASP A 364 0.36 -6.56 -36.32
CA ASP A 364 1.07 -5.43 -36.90
C ASP A 364 1.56 -5.67 -38.33
N LEU A 365 2.04 -6.88 -38.61
CA LEU A 365 2.46 -7.26 -39.97
C LEU A 365 1.28 -7.29 -40.94
N VAL A 366 0.16 -7.90 -40.54
CA VAL A 366 -1.08 -7.94 -41.31
C VAL A 366 -1.60 -6.53 -41.59
N LYS A 367 -1.63 -5.66 -40.58
CA LYS A 367 -2.01 -4.26 -40.70
C LYS A 367 -1.13 -3.54 -41.74
N THR A 368 0.18 -3.66 -41.62
CA THR A 368 1.14 -2.95 -42.47
C THR A 368 1.00 -3.35 -43.95
N ARG A 369 0.81 -4.65 -44.23
CA ARG A 369 0.58 -5.15 -45.58
C ARG A 369 -0.75 -4.68 -46.17
N LEU A 370 -1.80 -4.69 -45.36
CA LEU A 370 -3.13 -4.21 -45.77
C LEU A 370 -3.13 -2.70 -46.06
N GLN A 371 -2.40 -1.90 -45.28
CA GLN A 371 -2.24 -0.46 -45.52
C GLN A 371 -1.40 -0.14 -46.76
N ASN A 372 -0.41 -0.99 -47.05
CA ASN A 372 0.45 -0.88 -48.22
C ASN A 372 -0.20 -1.37 -49.53
N GLN A 373 -1.34 -2.08 -49.48
CA GLN A 373 -2.04 -2.52 -50.69
C GLN A 373 -2.53 -1.31 -51.49
N ARG A 374 -1.90 -1.07 -52.65
CA ARG A 374 -2.24 -0.02 -53.61
C ARG A 374 -3.21 -0.59 -54.65
N SER A 375 -4.30 0.11 -54.93
CA SER A 375 -5.24 -0.29 -56.00
C SER A 375 -4.78 0.30 -57.33
N SER A 376 -3.78 -0.27 -57.99
CA SER A 376 -3.34 0.26 -59.30
C SER A 376 -4.01 -0.38 -60.52
N ARG A 377 -4.80 -1.47 -60.37
CA ARG A 377 -5.63 -2.03 -61.47
C ARG A 377 -6.96 -2.64 -60.97
N PRO A 378 -8.08 -2.51 -61.72
CA PRO A 378 -9.32 -3.21 -61.40
C PRO A 378 -9.13 -4.73 -61.55
N GLY A 379 -9.16 -5.48 -60.44
CA GLY A 379 -9.07 -6.95 -60.43
C GLY A 379 -7.97 -7.54 -59.53
N GLU A 380 -6.93 -6.79 -59.15
CA GLU A 380 -5.81 -7.28 -58.31
C GLU A 380 -5.89 -6.81 -56.85
N ARG A 381 -6.99 -7.11 -56.14
CA ARG A 381 -6.99 -6.97 -54.67
C ARG A 381 -6.21 -8.14 -54.08
N LEU A 382 -4.97 -7.89 -53.65
CA LEU A 382 -4.08 -8.92 -53.10
C LEU A 382 -4.68 -9.57 -51.83
N TYR A 383 -5.33 -8.77 -50.97
CA TYR A 383 -6.02 -9.21 -49.77
C TYR A 383 -7.45 -8.64 -49.73
N ASN A 384 -8.42 -9.48 -49.37
CA ASN A 384 -9.83 -9.09 -49.22
C ASN A 384 -10.14 -8.54 -47.81
N ASN A 385 -9.49 -9.10 -46.78
CA ASN A 385 -9.63 -8.69 -45.39
C ASN A 385 -8.37 -9.09 -44.59
N SER A 386 -8.30 -8.68 -43.32
CA SER A 386 -7.15 -8.97 -42.44
C SER A 386 -6.91 -10.48 -42.25
N LEU A 387 -7.97 -11.30 -42.23
CA LEU A 387 -7.88 -12.75 -42.07
C LEU A 387 -7.34 -13.44 -43.33
N ASP A 388 -7.75 -12.98 -44.51
CA ASP A 388 -7.25 -13.43 -45.81
C ASP A 388 -5.77 -13.06 -45.99
N CYS A 389 -5.38 -11.87 -45.52
CA CYS A 389 -3.98 -11.47 -45.44
C CYS A 389 -3.18 -12.43 -44.55
N ALA A 390 -3.60 -12.65 -43.30
CA ALA A 390 -2.92 -13.58 -42.39
C ALA A 390 -2.80 -15.00 -42.97
N LYS A 391 -3.90 -15.54 -43.54
CA LYS A 391 -3.93 -16.87 -44.16
C LYS A 391 -2.97 -16.99 -45.34
N LYS A 392 -2.90 -15.97 -46.19
CA LYS A 392 -1.97 -15.91 -47.32
C LYS A 392 -0.51 -15.76 -46.87
N VAL A 393 -0.24 -15.01 -45.81
CA VAL A 393 1.13 -14.91 -45.23
C VAL A 393 1.58 -16.27 -44.71
N ILE A 394 0.76 -16.94 -43.90
CA ILE A 394 1.10 -18.26 -43.34
C ILE A 394 1.32 -19.29 -44.46
N ARG A 395 0.46 -19.28 -45.49
CA ARG A 395 0.57 -20.20 -46.64
C ARG A 395 1.82 -19.96 -47.49
N ASN A 396 2.27 -18.71 -47.63
CA ASN A 396 3.33 -18.34 -48.58
C ASN A 396 4.71 -18.16 -47.93
N GLU A 397 4.77 -17.74 -46.67
CA GLU A 397 6.01 -17.38 -45.95
C GLU A 397 6.21 -18.22 -44.68
N GLY A 398 5.24 -19.07 -44.34
CA GLY A 398 5.25 -19.86 -43.12
C GLY A 398 4.93 -19.02 -41.87
N PHE A 399 4.88 -19.69 -40.72
CA PHE A 399 4.57 -19.04 -39.44
C PHE A 399 5.62 -18.00 -39.02
N THR A 400 6.89 -18.24 -39.36
CA THR A 400 8.00 -17.31 -39.09
C THR A 400 7.93 -16.03 -39.94
N GLY A 401 7.24 -16.07 -41.09
CA GLY A 401 6.98 -14.89 -41.93
C GLY A 401 6.16 -13.82 -41.22
N LEU A 402 5.29 -14.20 -40.28
CA LEU A 402 4.50 -13.26 -39.45
C LEU A 402 5.38 -12.40 -38.53
N TYR A 403 6.64 -12.78 -38.30
CA TYR A 403 7.58 -12.09 -37.42
C TYR A 403 8.71 -11.36 -38.17
N SER A 404 8.60 -11.23 -39.51
CA SER A 404 9.59 -10.54 -40.33
C SER A 404 9.69 -9.05 -39.96
N GLY A 405 10.82 -8.65 -39.36
CA GLY A 405 11.07 -7.27 -38.89
C GLY A 405 10.78 -7.03 -37.41
N VAL A 406 10.61 -8.08 -36.59
CA VAL A 406 10.33 -7.95 -35.16
C VAL A 406 11.52 -7.38 -34.38
N ILE A 407 12.75 -7.74 -34.76
CA ILE A 407 13.97 -7.34 -34.03
C ILE A 407 14.13 -5.80 -33.95
N PRO A 408 14.07 -5.03 -35.06
CA PRO A 408 14.11 -3.57 -34.97
C PRO A 408 12.98 -2.96 -34.13
N GLN A 409 11.80 -3.60 -34.12
CA GLN A 409 10.69 -3.17 -33.27
C GLN A 409 11.01 -3.35 -31.79
N LEU A 410 11.55 -4.51 -31.39
CA LEU A 410 11.86 -4.78 -29.98
C LEU A 410 12.96 -3.86 -29.44
N ILE A 411 13.99 -3.59 -30.24
CA ILE A 411 15.08 -2.66 -29.89
C ILE A 411 14.54 -1.23 -29.67
N GLY A 412 13.56 -0.82 -30.47
CA GLY A 412 13.01 0.53 -30.42
C GLY A 412 12.01 0.81 -29.31
N VAL A 413 11.38 -0.21 -28.71
CA VAL A 413 10.26 -0.02 -27.76
C VAL A 413 10.67 0.76 -26.51
N ALA A 414 11.77 0.40 -25.86
CA ALA A 414 12.16 1.05 -24.60
C ALA A 414 12.63 2.50 -24.79
N PRO A 415 13.54 2.81 -25.74
CA PRO A 415 13.93 4.20 -26.01
C PRO A 415 12.76 5.07 -26.49
N GLU A 416 11.87 4.52 -27.32
CA GLU A 416 10.66 5.21 -27.78
C GLU A 416 9.82 5.70 -26.59
N LYS A 417 9.52 4.80 -25.64
CA LYS A 417 8.65 5.12 -24.50
C LYS A 417 9.34 6.04 -23.50
N ALA A 418 10.62 5.82 -23.22
CA ALA A 418 11.40 6.65 -22.30
C ALA A 418 11.40 8.12 -22.74
N ILE A 419 11.80 8.39 -23.99
CA ILE A 419 11.85 9.75 -24.55
C ILE A 419 10.48 10.41 -24.48
N LYS A 420 9.43 9.67 -24.85
CA LYS A 420 8.07 10.20 -24.93
C LYS A 420 7.52 10.60 -23.55
N LEU A 421 7.74 9.77 -22.52
CA LEU A 421 7.29 10.05 -21.16
C LEU A 421 8.09 11.21 -20.56
N THR A 422 9.43 11.15 -20.63
CA THR A 422 10.30 12.19 -20.08
C THR A 422 10.02 13.57 -20.68
N VAL A 423 9.89 13.67 -22.02
CA VAL A 423 9.63 14.95 -22.66
C VAL A 423 8.22 15.47 -22.34
N ASN A 424 7.22 14.60 -22.29
CA ASN A 424 5.87 15.00 -21.90
C ASN A 424 5.83 15.54 -20.47
N ASP A 425 6.50 14.87 -19.53
CA ASP A 425 6.51 15.26 -18.12
C ASP A 425 7.30 16.55 -17.89
N LEU A 426 8.43 16.74 -18.58
CA LEU A 426 9.18 17.99 -18.57
C LEU A 426 8.32 19.16 -19.08
N VAL A 427 7.70 19.02 -20.26
CA VAL A 427 6.91 20.10 -20.86
C VAL A 427 5.65 20.39 -20.05
N ARG A 428 4.99 19.35 -19.51
CA ARG A 428 3.89 19.53 -18.56
C ARG A 428 4.34 20.27 -17.30
N GLY A 429 5.48 19.88 -16.71
CA GLY A 429 6.05 20.53 -15.54
C GLY A 429 6.35 22.01 -15.74
N PHE A 430 6.74 22.43 -16.94
CA PHE A 430 6.92 23.85 -17.27
C PHE A 430 5.61 24.62 -17.37
N PHE A 431 4.50 23.98 -17.78
CA PHE A 431 3.19 24.62 -17.95
C PHE A 431 2.25 24.44 -16.75
N THR A 432 2.60 23.63 -15.76
CA THR A 432 1.83 23.49 -14.52
C THR A 432 1.87 24.78 -13.71
N ASP A 433 0.70 25.36 -13.51
CA ASP A 433 0.54 26.54 -12.65
C ASP A 433 0.70 26.14 -11.17
N LYS A 434 1.60 26.84 -10.47
CA LYS A 434 2.02 26.52 -9.09
C LYS A 434 0.92 26.78 -8.05
N GLU A 435 -0.08 27.61 -8.39
CA GLU A 435 -1.18 27.94 -7.48
C GLU A 435 -2.40 27.03 -7.64
N THR A 436 -2.67 26.55 -8.86
CA THR A 436 -3.87 25.75 -9.17
C THR A 436 -3.58 24.27 -9.42
N ASN A 437 -2.30 23.88 -9.60
CA ASN A 437 -1.86 22.52 -9.95
C ASN A 437 -2.60 21.93 -11.17
N ARG A 438 -3.12 22.79 -12.05
CA ARG A 438 -3.88 22.41 -13.24
C ARG A 438 -3.15 22.91 -14.49
N ILE A 439 -3.16 22.08 -15.52
CA ILE A 439 -2.61 22.42 -16.84
C ILE A 439 -3.79 22.72 -17.75
N ARG A 440 -3.71 23.77 -18.57
CA ARG A 440 -4.76 24.05 -19.55
C ARG A 440 -4.74 22.96 -20.62
N TYR A 441 -5.91 22.52 -21.08
CA TYR A 441 -6.03 21.46 -22.08
C TYR A 441 -5.16 21.69 -23.33
N SER A 442 -5.06 22.93 -23.83
CA SER A 442 -4.19 23.27 -24.97
C SER A 442 -2.70 23.07 -24.69
N GLN A 443 -2.24 23.31 -23.46
CA GLN A 443 -0.87 23.09 -23.02
C GLN A 443 -0.58 21.60 -22.84
N GLU A 444 -1.57 20.81 -22.41
CA GLU A 444 -1.45 19.35 -22.36
C GLU A 444 -1.30 18.74 -23.75
N VAL A 445 -2.11 19.21 -24.70
CA VAL A 445 -2.04 18.82 -26.12
C VAL A 445 -0.68 19.20 -26.71
N LEU A 446 -0.17 20.40 -26.39
CA LEU A 446 1.15 20.87 -26.81
C LEU A 446 2.29 20.03 -26.21
N ALA A 447 2.20 19.67 -24.92
CA ALA A 447 3.16 18.82 -24.26
C ALA A 447 3.22 17.42 -24.90
N GLY A 448 2.05 16.82 -25.13
CA GLY A 448 1.95 15.55 -25.84
C GLY A 448 2.48 15.62 -27.28
N GLY A 449 2.14 16.69 -28.00
CA GLY A 449 2.64 16.92 -29.37
C GLY A 449 4.16 17.09 -29.44
N THR A 450 4.75 17.83 -28.50
CA THR A 450 6.20 18.06 -28.42
C THR A 450 6.95 16.77 -28.08
N ALA A 451 6.40 15.96 -27.17
CA ALA A 451 6.92 14.63 -26.87
C ALA A 451 6.92 13.71 -28.09
N GLY A 452 5.82 13.72 -28.86
CA GLY A 452 5.71 12.99 -30.12
C GLY A 452 6.73 13.45 -31.17
N ALA A 453 6.97 14.76 -31.30
CA ALA A 453 7.95 15.31 -32.22
C ALA A 453 9.39 14.90 -31.85
N CYS A 454 9.74 15.00 -30.57
CA CYS A 454 11.06 14.62 -30.06
C CYS A 454 11.34 13.12 -30.27
N GLN A 455 10.35 12.26 -30.00
CA GLN A 455 10.44 10.82 -30.22
C GLN A 455 10.82 10.47 -31.68
N VAL A 456 10.20 11.13 -32.66
CA VAL A 456 10.40 10.83 -34.09
C VAL A 456 11.85 11.02 -34.54
N VAL A 457 12.58 11.97 -33.96
CA VAL A 457 14.00 12.20 -34.27
C VAL A 457 14.83 10.93 -34.04
N PHE A 458 14.48 10.15 -33.02
CA PHE A 458 15.20 8.94 -32.63
C PHE A 458 14.59 7.67 -33.21
N THR A 459 13.27 7.60 -33.38
CA THR A 459 12.60 6.38 -33.84
C THR A 459 12.57 6.23 -35.36
N ASN A 460 12.69 7.32 -36.12
CA ASN A 460 12.55 7.27 -37.58
C ASN A 460 13.54 6.30 -38.27
N PRO A 461 14.84 6.25 -37.90
CA PRO A 461 15.78 5.27 -38.45
C PRO A 461 15.41 3.81 -38.16
N LEU A 462 14.79 3.52 -37.00
CA LEU A 462 14.36 2.17 -36.64
C LEU A 462 13.09 1.77 -37.40
N GLU A 463 12.15 2.71 -37.56
CA GLU A 463 10.88 2.49 -38.24
C GLU A 463 11.05 2.23 -39.75
N ILE A 464 11.92 2.98 -40.43
CA ILE A 464 12.16 2.77 -41.86
C ILE A 464 12.78 1.39 -42.15
N VAL A 465 13.68 0.93 -41.28
CA VAL A 465 14.28 -0.42 -41.36
C VAL A 465 13.22 -1.49 -41.11
N LYS A 466 12.38 -1.32 -40.09
CA LYS A 466 11.26 -2.22 -39.79
C LYS A 466 10.30 -2.36 -40.97
N ILE A 467 9.81 -1.24 -41.51
CA ILE A 467 8.82 -1.23 -42.61
C ILE A 467 9.40 -1.90 -43.86
N ARG A 468 10.66 -1.64 -44.21
CA ARG A 468 11.32 -2.27 -45.35
C ARG A 468 11.45 -3.79 -45.18
N LEU A 469 11.79 -4.28 -43.99
CA LEU A 469 11.86 -5.72 -43.69
C LEU A 469 10.48 -6.39 -43.69
N GLN A 470 9.44 -5.69 -43.23
CA GLN A 470 8.05 -6.20 -43.23
C GLN A 470 7.48 -6.36 -44.64
N VAL A 471 7.87 -5.48 -45.57
CA VAL A 471 7.41 -5.52 -46.97
C VAL A 471 8.28 -6.39 -47.87
N GLN A 472 9.51 -6.70 -47.45
CA GLN A 472 10.44 -7.52 -48.22
C GLN A 472 9.92 -8.95 -48.50
N GLY A 473 9.12 -9.53 -47.59
CA GLY A 473 8.48 -10.83 -47.80
C GLY A 473 7.57 -10.87 -49.03
N GLU A 474 6.95 -9.73 -49.39
CA GLU A 474 6.11 -9.61 -50.59
C GLU A 474 6.93 -9.48 -51.88
N ILE A 475 8.17 -8.98 -51.80
CA ILE A 475 9.05 -8.71 -52.95
C ILE A 475 9.83 -9.96 -53.36
N ALA A 476 10.22 -10.79 -52.39
CA ALA A 476 11.01 -12.01 -52.61
C ALA A 476 10.32 -13.09 -53.48
N LYS A 477 9.01 -12.97 -53.69
CA LYS A 477 8.22 -13.91 -54.52
C LYS A 477 7.95 -13.41 -55.95
N ASN A 478 8.00 -12.10 -56.19
CA ASN A 478 7.75 -11.51 -57.52
C ASN A 478 9.02 -11.38 -58.37
N VAL A 479 10.20 -11.65 -57.80
CA VAL A 479 11.49 -11.64 -58.47
C VAL A 479 12.29 -12.84 -57.97
N GLU A 480 12.44 -13.87 -58.82
CA GLU A 480 13.29 -15.02 -58.53
C GLU A 480 14.74 -14.56 -58.26
N GLY A 481 15.33 -14.98 -57.14
CA GLY A 481 16.71 -14.67 -56.77
C GLY A 481 16.95 -13.37 -55.98
N ALA A 482 15.91 -12.66 -55.52
CA ALA A 482 16.11 -11.46 -54.71
C ALA A 482 16.77 -11.79 -53.35
N PRO A 483 17.97 -11.26 -53.03
CA PRO A 483 18.68 -11.61 -51.80
C PRO A 483 17.91 -11.12 -50.57
N ARG A 484 17.90 -11.93 -49.50
CA ARG A 484 17.37 -11.52 -48.19
C ARG A 484 18.23 -10.36 -47.65
N ARG A 485 17.77 -9.13 -47.85
CA ARG A 485 18.36 -7.90 -47.33
C ARG A 485 18.33 -7.94 -45.80
N SER A 486 19.50 -7.83 -45.18
CA SER A 486 19.66 -7.66 -43.73
C SER A 486 19.38 -6.21 -43.34
N ALA A 487 18.97 -5.98 -42.08
CA ALA A 487 18.86 -4.64 -41.50
C ALA A 487 20.14 -3.81 -41.71
N LEU A 488 21.31 -4.43 -41.56
CA LEU A 488 22.62 -3.78 -41.73
C LEU A 488 22.87 -3.33 -43.19
N TRP A 489 22.41 -4.13 -44.15
CA TRP A 489 22.48 -3.79 -45.57
C TRP A 489 21.57 -2.60 -45.91
N ILE A 490 20.37 -2.56 -45.31
CA ILE A 490 19.41 -1.45 -45.48
C ILE A 490 19.99 -0.14 -44.94
N VAL A 491 20.58 -0.18 -43.74
CA VAL A 491 21.24 0.97 -43.11
C VAL A 491 22.40 1.48 -43.97
N LYS A 492 23.28 0.57 -44.43
CA LYS A 492 24.45 0.92 -45.26
C LYS A 492 24.06 1.53 -46.61
N ASN A 493 22.99 1.04 -47.23
CA ASN A 493 22.57 1.51 -48.56
C ASN A 493 21.73 2.78 -48.54
N LEU A 494 20.97 3.03 -47.47
CA LEU A 494 20.21 4.28 -47.33
C LEU A 494 21.10 5.45 -46.92
N GLY A 495 22.15 5.19 -46.12
CA GLY A 495 22.94 6.23 -45.48
C GLY A 495 22.13 7.06 -44.48
N LEU A 496 22.78 8.02 -43.81
CA LEU A 496 22.14 8.83 -42.77
C LEU A 496 20.95 9.64 -43.31
N VAL A 497 21.09 10.26 -44.49
CA VAL A 497 20.01 11.06 -45.10
C VAL A 497 18.83 10.19 -45.54
N GLY A 498 19.10 8.97 -46.05
CA GLY A 498 18.05 8.04 -46.44
C GLY A 498 17.28 7.46 -45.25
N LEU A 499 17.92 7.32 -44.08
CA LEU A 499 17.25 6.89 -42.84
C LEU A 499 16.25 7.93 -42.31
N TYR A 500 16.39 9.21 -42.65
CA TYR A 500 15.42 10.27 -42.33
C TYR A 500 14.36 10.49 -43.42
N LYS A 501 14.41 9.72 -44.50
CA LYS A 501 13.40 9.81 -45.57
C LYS A 501 12.03 9.38 -45.04
N GLY A 502 11.06 10.28 -45.11
CA GLY A 502 9.71 10.06 -44.58
C GLY A 502 9.51 10.53 -43.12
N ALA A 503 10.48 11.21 -42.51
CA ALA A 503 10.34 11.79 -41.17
C ALA A 503 9.15 12.75 -41.05
N SER A 504 8.83 13.51 -42.10
CA SER A 504 7.64 14.37 -42.14
C SER A 504 6.33 13.59 -42.03
N ALA A 505 6.27 12.36 -42.56
CA ALA A 505 5.11 11.49 -42.42
C ALA A 505 5.05 10.81 -41.05
N CYS A 506 6.19 10.55 -40.41
CA CYS A 506 6.25 10.15 -38.99
C CYS A 506 5.74 11.24 -38.07
N LEU A 507 6.20 12.49 -38.25
CA LEU A 507 5.72 13.64 -37.50
C LEU A 507 4.20 13.83 -37.66
N LEU A 508 3.68 13.70 -38.88
CA LEU A 508 2.23 13.79 -39.15
C LEU A 508 1.43 12.76 -38.35
N ARG A 509 1.98 11.57 -38.07
CA ARG A 509 1.29 10.53 -37.30
C ARG A 509 1.51 10.70 -35.79
N ASP A 510 2.75 10.86 -35.37
CA ASP A 510 3.16 10.73 -33.97
C ASP A 510 2.86 11.97 -33.14
N VAL A 511 2.88 13.16 -33.75
CA VAL A 511 2.49 14.40 -33.07
C VAL A 511 0.99 14.37 -32.74
N PRO A 512 0.05 14.16 -33.70
CA PRO A 512 -1.37 14.06 -33.37
C PRO A 512 -1.71 12.87 -32.47
N PHE A 513 -1.02 11.73 -32.63
CA PHE A 513 -1.28 10.57 -31.77
C PHE A 513 -0.95 10.89 -30.32
N SER A 514 0.19 11.54 -30.06
CA SER A 514 0.63 11.88 -28.71
C SER A 514 -0.17 13.04 -28.11
N ALA A 515 -0.55 14.01 -28.94
CA ALA A 515 -1.40 15.13 -28.57
C ALA A 515 -2.81 14.72 -28.13
N ILE A 516 -3.33 13.59 -28.65
CA ILE A 516 -4.60 13.00 -28.20
C ILE A 516 -4.36 12.05 -27.02
N TYR A 517 -3.35 11.18 -27.11
CA TYR A 517 -3.10 10.12 -26.13
C TYR A 517 -2.83 10.67 -24.72
N PHE A 518 -1.93 11.65 -24.58
CA PHE A 518 -1.51 12.11 -23.25
C PHE A 518 -2.61 12.85 -22.47
N PRO A 519 -3.36 13.81 -23.05
CA PRO A 519 -4.49 14.41 -22.36
C PRO A 519 -5.57 13.39 -22.02
N THR A 520 -5.95 12.50 -22.96
CA THR A 520 -6.94 11.45 -22.69
C THR A 520 -6.47 10.52 -21.57
N TYR A 521 -5.18 10.17 -21.54
CA TYR A 521 -4.60 9.36 -20.48
C TYR A 521 -4.60 10.08 -19.12
N ALA A 522 -4.18 11.35 -19.07
CA ALA A 522 -4.18 12.15 -17.85
C ALA A 522 -5.58 12.31 -17.25
N HIS A 523 -6.56 12.65 -18.09
CA HIS A 523 -7.96 12.79 -17.68
C HIS A 523 -8.61 11.45 -17.30
N LEU A 524 -8.30 10.33 -17.97
CA LEU A 524 -8.80 9.02 -17.53
C LEU A 524 -8.25 8.65 -16.15
N LYS A 525 -6.97 8.94 -15.88
CA LYS A 525 -6.39 8.66 -14.57
C LYS A 525 -7.01 9.53 -13.47
N SER A 526 -7.13 10.84 -13.71
CA SER A 526 -7.72 11.81 -12.76
C SER A 526 -9.22 11.61 -12.57
N ASP A 527 -9.98 11.64 -13.66
CA ASP A 527 -11.44 11.83 -13.63
C ASP A 527 -12.21 10.51 -13.54
N PHE A 528 -11.66 9.42 -14.09
CA PHE A 528 -12.31 8.10 -14.08
C PHE A 528 -11.76 7.17 -12.99
N PHE A 529 -10.44 7.11 -12.82
CA PHE A 529 -9.82 6.26 -11.81
C PHE A 529 -9.47 6.98 -10.49
N GLY A 530 -9.65 8.30 -10.41
CA GLY A 530 -9.50 9.06 -9.17
C GLY A 530 -8.06 9.23 -8.69
N GLU A 531 -7.09 9.30 -9.61
CA GLU A 531 -5.69 9.57 -9.28
C GLU A 531 -5.57 10.96 -8.66
N THR A 532 -5.18 10.99 -7.38
CA THR A 532 -4.93 12.23 -6.62
C THR A 532 -3.52 12.13 -6.03
N ALA A 533 -2.92 13.24 -5.60
CA ALA A 533 -1.60 13.22 -4.96
C ALA A 533 -1.48 12.22 -3.77
N THR A 534 -2.61 11.83 -3.17
CA THR A 534 -2.75 10.86 -2.08
C THR A 534 -3.13 9.44 -2.52
N ASN A 535 -3.66 9.25 -3.73
CA ASN A 535 -4.13 7.97 -4.25
C ASN A 535 -3.43 7.65 -5.57
N LYS A 536 -2.34 6.86 -5.50
CA LYS A 536 -1.62 6.37 -6.69
C LYS A 536 -2.35 5.16 -7.25
N LEU A 537 -2.59 5.18 -8.56
CA LEU A 537 -3.26 4.10 -9.27
C LEU A 537 -2.42 2.83 -9.29
N GLY A 538 -3.07 1.68 -9.15
CA GLY A 538 -2.42 0.38 -9.33
C GLY A 538 -2.02 0.15 -10.80
N VAL A 539 -1.07 -0.75 -11.04
CA VAL A 539 -0.57 -1.11 -12.39
C VAL A 539 -1.71 -1.47 -13.34
N VAL A 540 -2.70 -2.24 -12.86
CA VAL A 540 -3.88 -2.64 -13.65
C VAL A 540 -4.73 -1.43 -14.08
N GLN A 541 -4.93 -0.45 -13.19
CA GLN A 541 -5.70 0.76 -13.49
C GLN A 541 -4.94 1.68 -14.46
N LEU A 542 -3.63 1.86 -14.25
CA LEU A 542 -2.75 2.62 -15.16
C LEU A 542 -2.73 2.01 -16.57
N LEU A 543 -2.66 0.69 -16.67
CA LEU A 543 -2.68 0.00 -17.97
C LEU A 543 -4.05 0.04 -18.63
N THR A 544 -5.14 -0.08 -17.86
CA THR A 544 -6.51 0.03 -18.38
C THR A 544 -6.79 1.45 -18.90
N ALA A 545 -6.38 2.47 -18.15
CA ALA A 545 -6.43 3.87 -18.59
C ALA A 545 -5.62 4.07 -19.87
N GLY A 546 -4.42 3.47 -19.97
CA GLY A 546 -3.57 3.53 -21.14
C GLY A 546 -4.18 2.85 -22.37
N ALA A 547 -4.85 1.71 -22.18
CA ALA A 547 -5.55 0.99 -23.24
C ALA A 547 -6.71 1.81 -23.79
N ILE A 548 -7.57 2.36 -22.92
CA ILE A 548 -8.73 3.17 -23.31
C ILE A 548 -8.26 4.48 -23.98
N ALA A 549 -7.25 5.16 -23.43
CA ALA A 549 -6.68 6.37 -24.03
C ALA A 549 -6.08 6.12 -25.43
N GLY A 550 -5.54 4.93 -25.66
CA GLY A 550 -4.93 4.53 -26.92
C GLY A 550 -5.93 4.33 -28.07
N MET A 551 -7.19 3.97 -27.80
CA MET A 551 -8.19 3.66 -28.82
C MET A 551 -8.57 4.88 -29.69
N PRO A 552 -9.00 6.03 -29.14
CA PRO A 552 -9.34 7.21 -29.94
C PRO A 552 -8.10 7.79 -30.65
N ALA A 553 -6.95 7.82 -29.97
CA ALA A 553 -5.69 8.27 -30.56
C ALA A 553 -5.29 7.40 -31.76
N ALA A 554 -5.44 6.07 -31.65
CA ALA A 554 -5.15 5.15 -32.74
C ALA A 554 -6.11 5.31 -33.92
N TYR A 555 -7.42 5.42 -33.66
CA TYR A 555 -8.40 5.49 -34.74
C TYR A 555 -8.29 6.81 -35.53
N LEU A 556 -8.28 7.94 -34.82
CA LEU A 556 -8.27 9.28 -35.43
C LEU A 556 -7.00 9.57 -36.24
N THR A 557 -5.88 8.94 -35.88
CA THR A 557 -4.61 9.10 -36.60
C THR A 557 -4.37 8.05 -37.68
N THR A 558 -5.34 7.16 -37.95
CA THR A 558 -5.21 6.12 -39.00
C THR A 558 -4.96 6.71 -40.40
N PRO A 559 -5.62 7.82 -40.83
CA PRO A 559 -5.32 8.46 -42.10
C PRO A 559 -3.85 8.86 -42.26
N CYS A 560 -3.24 9.40 -41.19
CA CYS A 560 -1.85 9.82 -41.19
C CYS A 560 -0.90 8.62 -41.27
N ASP A 561 -1.27 7.51 -40.63
CA ASP A 561 -0.51 6.24 -40.65
C ASP A 561 -0.56 5.56 -42.04
N VAL A 562 -1.69 5.63 -42.74
CA VAL A 562 -1.81 5.12 -44.13
C VAL A 562 -0.93 5.94 -45.09
N ILE A 563 -0.91 7.27 -44.98
CA ILE A 563 -0.03 8.11 -45.81
C ILE A 563 1.45 7.81 -45.52
N LYS A 564 1.80 7.67 -44.24
CA LYS A 564 3.16 7.32 -43.80
C LYS A 564 3.62 5.99 -44.39
N THR A 565 2.84 4.93 -44.19
CA THR A 565 3.19 3.58 -44.67
C THR A 565 3.39 3.56 -46.18
N ARG A 566 2.51 4.20 -46.95
CA ARG A 566 2.65 4.26 -48.42
C ARG A 566 3.86 5.06 -48.89
N LEU A 567 4.25 6.12 -48.17
CA LEU A 567 5.41 6.96 -48.52
C LEU A 567 6.75 6.31 -48.15
N GLN A 568 6.80 5.52 -47.08
CA GLN A 568 8.02 4.86 -46.60
C GLN A 568 8.31 3.52 -47.29
N VAL A 569 7.30 2.92 -47.94
CA VAL A 569 7.48 1.72 -48.75
C VAL A 569 8.04 2.08 -50.13
N GLU A 570 9.03 1.31 -50.56
CA GLU A 570 9.63 1.43 -51.88
C GLU A 570 8.63 1.04 -52.97
N ALA A 571 8.35 1.95 -53.91
CA ALA A 571 7.38 1.72 -54.98
C ALA A 571 7.86 0.61 -55.93
N ARG A 572 6.96 -0.32 -56.30
CA ARG A 572 7.27 -1.40 -57.25
C ARG A 572 7.44 -0.85 -58.68
N LYS A 573 8.04 -1.64 -59.59
CA LYS A 573 8.02 -1.32 -61.03
C LYS A 573 6.56 -1.34 -61.51
N GLY A 574 5.99 -0.17 -61.83
CA GLY A 574 4.60 -0.01 -62.24
C GLY A 574 3.69 0.71 -61.23
N ASP A 575 4.14 0.93 -60.00
CA ASP A 575 3.39 1.70 -58.99
C ASP A 575 3.62 3.21 -59.14
N THR A 576 2.62 4.02 -58.77
CA THR A 576 2.78 5.47 -58.62
C THR A 576 3.84 5.80 -57.57
N LYS A 577 4.86 6.56 -57.97
CA LYS A 577 5.86 7.12 -57.04
C LYS A 577 5.28 8.36 -56.37
N TYR A 578 5.28 8.39 -55.04
CA TYR A 578 4.85 9.56 -54.28
C TYR A 578 6.04 10.50 -54.06
N HIS A 579 5.91 11.75 -54.53
CA HIS A 579 6.95 12.77 -54.39
C HIS A 579 6.87 13.54 -53.05
N GLY A 580 5.75 13.41 -52.32
CA GLY A 580 5.57 14.06 -51.03
C GLY A 580 4.23 13.74 -50.37
N LEU A 581 4.04 14.27 -49.17
CA LEU A 581 2.88 14.02 -48.31
C LEU A 581 1.56 14.45 -48.96
N ARG A 582 1.52 15.67 -49.51
CA ARG A 582 0.34 16.23 -50.19
C ARG A 582 0.00 15.46 -51.46
N HIS A 583 1.02 15.12 -52.27
CA HIS A 583 0.84 14.32 -53.47
C HIS A 583 0.27 12.94 -53.13
N CYS A 584 0.81 12.27 -52.11
CA CYS A 584 0.26 11.00 -51.63
C CYS A 584 -1.20 11.12 -51.18
N ALA A 585 -1.53 12.11 -50.35
CA ALA A 585 -2.90 12.30 -49.86
C ALA A 585 -3.89 12.57 -51.01
N THR A 586 -3.54 13.46 -51.95
CA THR A 586 -4.40 13.79 -53.08
C THR A 586 -4.58 12.59 -54.03
N THR A 587 -3.52 11.84 -54.31
CA THR A 587 -3.60 10.63 -55.15
C THR A 587 -4.47 9.55 -54.52
N VAL A 588 -4.29 9.26 -53.22
CA VAL A 588 -5.11 8.26 -52.50
C VAL A 588 -6.59 8.67 -52.48
N TRP A 589 -6.87 9.96 -52.26
CA TRP A 589 -8.23 10.47 -52.31
C TRP A 589 -8.87 10.29 -53.69
N LYS A 590 -8.15 10.62 -54.76
CA LYS A 590 -8.66 10.57 -56.14
C LYS A 590 -8.79 9.13 -56.68
N GLU A 591 -7.87 8.24 -56.34
CA GLU A 591 -7.79 6.89 -56.91
C GLU A 591 -8.52 5.82 -56.06
N GLU A 592 -8.56 5.98 -54.73
CA GLU A 592 -9.09 4.95 -53.82
C GLU A 592 -10.21 5.44 -52.88
N GLY A 593 -10.47 6.75 -52.84
CA GLY A 593 -11.53 7.35 -52.03
C GLY A 593 -11.25 7.39 -50.52
N LEU A 594 -12.22 7.93 -49.78
CA LEU A 594 -12.14 8.20 -48.33
C LEU A 594 -11.90 6.94 -47.47
N ALA A 595 -12.52 5.82 -47.83
CA ALA A 595 -12.41 4.56 -47.09
C ALA A 595 -10.97 4.03 -47.07
N ALA A 596 -10.13 4.39 -48.04
CA ALA A 596 -8.74 3.97 -48.10
C ALA A 596 -7.89 4.50 -46.94
N PHE A 597 -8.20 5.68 -46.42
CA PHE A 597 -7.47 6.30 -45.29
C PHE A 597 -7.70 5.59 -43.96
N PHE A 598 -8.78 4.81 -43.82
CA PHE A 598 -9.09 4.06 -42.61
C PHE A 598 -8.82 2.56 -42.75
N LYS A 599 -8.23 2.12 -43.87
CA LYS A 599 -7.78 0.73 -44.04
C LYS A 599 -6.79 0.35 -42.93
N GLY A 600 -7.07 -0.74 -42.24
CA GLY A 600 -6.28 -1.20 -41.08
C GLY A 600 -6.57 -0.51 -39.75
N GLY A 601 -7.56 0.40 -39.69
CA GLY A 601 -7.98 1.07 -38.45
C GLY A 601 -8.42 0.11 -37.33
N PRO A 602 -9.35 -0.84 -37.59
CA PRO A 602 -9.74 -1.84 -36.60
C PRO A 602 -8.58 -2.74 -36.15
N ALA A 603 -7.70 -3.13 -37.08
CA ALA A 603 -6.49 -3.91 -36.75
C ALA A 603 -5.53 -3.11 -35.84
N ARG A 604 -5.49 -1.78 -35.97
CA ARG A 604 -4.71 -0.90 -35.10
C ARG A 604 -5.28 -0.82 -33.68
N ILE A 605 -6.60 -0.74 -33.52
CA ILE A 605 -7.26 -0.76 -32.20
C ILE A 605 -7.09 -2.14 -31.55
N MET A 606 -7.36 -3.20 -32.31
CA MET A 606 -7.24 -4.58 -31.87
C MET A 606 -5.80 -4.98 -31.55
N ARG A 607 -4.80 -4.27 -32.10
CA ARG A 607 -3.41 -4.42 -31.67
C ARG A 607 -3.17 -3.81 -30.28
N SER A 608 -3.69 -2.62 -30.02
CA SER A 608 -3.38 -1.88 -28.78
C SER A 608 -3.82 -2.64 -27.53
N SER A 609 -5.06 -3.14 -27.47
CA SER A 609 -5.61 -3.74 -26.23
C SER A 609 -4.90 -5.04 -25.78
N PRO A 610 -4.70 -6.06 -26.64
CA PRO A 610 -3.97 -7.27 -26.26
C PRO A 610 -2.50 -7.03 -25.95
N GLN A 611 -1.87 -6.04 -26.60
CA GLN A 611 -0.46 -5.71 -26.35
C GLN A 611 -0.27 -5.29 -24.89
N PHE A 612 -1.20 -4.52 -24.33
CA PHE A 612 -1.19 -4.15 -22.92
C PHE A 612 -1.46 -5.34 -21.99
N GLY A 613 -2.40 -6.22 -22.33
CA GLY A 613 -2.69 -7.43 -21.56
C GLY A 613 -1.49 -8.38 -21.45
N PHE A 614 -0.79 -8.64 -22.57
CA PHE A 614 0.43 -9.46 -22.57
C PHE A 614 1.61 -8.78 -21.87
N THR A 615 1.71 -7.45 -21.98
CA THR A 615 2.73 -6.68 -21.24
C THR A 615 2.50 -6.79 -19.73
N LEU A 616 1.24 -6.69 -19.27
CA LEU A 616 0.89 -6.83 -17.85
C LEU A 616 1.22 -8.22 -17.34
N ALA A 617 0.75 -9.26 -18.02
CA ALA A 617 1.02 -10.64 -17.62
C ALA A 617 2.53 -10.93 -17.56
N ALA A 618 3.30 -10.44 -18.53
CA ALA A 618 4.74 -10.57 -18.52
C ALA A 618 5.40 -9.78 -17.39
N TYR A 619 4.94 -8.56 -17.12
CA TYR A 619 5.47 -7.74 -16.03
C TYR A 619 5.24 -8.41 -14.66
N GLU A 620 4.04 -8.93 -14.41
CA GLU A 620 3.71 -9.64 -13.17
C GLU A 620 4.54 -10.93 -13.00
N VAL A 621 4.72 -11.70 -14.08
CA VAL A 621 5.56 -12.91 -14.05
C VAL A 621 7.03 -12.55 -13.83
N LEU A 622 7.54 -11.53 -14.52
CA LEU A 622 8.93 -11.09 -14.40
C LEU A 622 9.24 -10.55 -13.00
N GLN A 623 8.32 -9.77 -12.42
CA GLN A 623 8.46 -9.27 -11.06
C GLN A 623 8.45 -10.41 -10.01
N LYS A 624 7.65 -11.46 -10.23
CA LYS A 624 7.64 -12.65 -9.35
C LYS A 624 8.88 -13.53 -9.52
N THR A 625 9.45 -13.58 -10.73
CA THR A 625 10.56 -14.49 -11.06
C THR A 625 11.93 -13.87 -10.81
N PHE A 626 12.05 -12.54 -10.97
CA PHE A 626 13.27 -11.77 -10.73
C PHE A 626 13.01 -10.65 -9.70
N PRO A 627 12.68 -11.01 -8.44
CA PRO A 627 12.71 -10.05 -7.35
C PRO A 627 14.17 -9.63 -7.11
N MET A 628 14.45 -8.35 -6.85
CA MET A 628 15.81 -7.95 -6.49
C MET A 628 16.22 -8.63 -5.16
N PRO A 629 17.46 -9.12 -5.03
CA PRO A 629 17.95 -9.65 -3.76
C PRO A 629 17.98 -8.52 -2.71
N GLY A 630 17.02 -8.55 -1.78
CA GLY A 630 16.75 -7.48 -0.81
C GLY A 630 15.33 -6.91 -0.91
N GLU A 631 14.62 -7.15 -2.01
CA GLU A 631 13.17 -6.97 -2.10
C GLU A 631 12.50 -8.25 -1.58
N GLY A 632 11.99 -8.20 -0.36
CA GLY A 632 10.82 -9.03 -0.01
C GLY A 632 9.69 -8.72 -1.00
N GLU A 633 8.70 -9.63 -1.11
CA GLU A 633 7.44 -9.39 -1.84
C GLU A 633 7.03 -7.92 -1.77
N PRO A 634 6.55 -7.33 -2.88
CA PRO A 634 6.50 -5.89 -3.09
C PRO A 634 6.16 -5.18 -1.78
N ILE A 635 7.17 -4.50 -1.26
CA ILE A 635 7.03 -3.53 -0.20
C ILE A 635 6.29 -2.35 -0.85
N THR A 636 4.99 -2.52 -1.12
CA THR A 636 4.04 -1.45 -0.79
C THR A 636 4.35 -1.12 0.66
N PRO A 637 4.65 0.15 0.97
CA PRO A 637 5.39 0.56 2.16
C PRO A 637 4.99 -0.30 3.36
N THR A 638 5.87 -1.23 3.77
CA THR A 638 5.69 -2.04 4.98
C THR A 638 6.18 -1.23 6.17
N GLY A 639 5.56 -0.08 6.37
CA GLY A 639 4.91 0.11 7.64
C GLY A 639 3.48 -0.32 7.37
N HIS A 640 2.96 -1.28 8.13
CA HIS A 640 1.52 -1.28 8.31
C HIS A 640 1.16 0.10 8.84
N VAL A 641 0.77 1.02 7.96
CA VAL A 641 -0.50 1.69 8.15
C VAL A 641 -1.49 0.53 8.03
N GLU A 642 -1.68 -0.22 9.12
CA GLU A 642 -3.07 -0.38 9.49
C GLU A 642 -3.55 1.06 9.58
N PRO A 643 -4.53 1.49 8.78
CA PRO A 643 -5.22 2.69 9.18
C PRO A 643 -5.72 2.34 10.58
N SER A 644 -5.06 2.88 11.61
CA SER A 644 -5.76 3.23 12.82
C SER A 644 -6.89 4.12 12.32
N VAL A 645 -8.01 3.43 12.12
CA VAL A 645 -9.34 3.91 11.79
C VAL A 645 -9.41 4.85 10.57
N GLY A 646 -9.78 4.34 9.41
CA GLY A 646 -10.68 5.12 8.54
C GLY A 646 -10.51 4.91 7.03
N GLY A 647 -11.67 4.67 6.40
CA GLY A 647 -11.90 4.59 4.96
C GLY A 647 -12.23 3.18 4.47
N GLN A 648 -11.38 2.22 4.81
CA GLN A 648 -11.66 0.80 4.66
C GLN A 648 -11.58 0.21 6.08
N GLY A 649 -12.67 -0.41 6.56
CA GLY A 649 -12.65 -1.11 7.85
C GLY A 649 -11.39 -1.97 7.95
N ALA A 650 -10.84 -2.10 9.15
CA ALA A 650 -9.60 -2.84 9.38
C ALA A 650 -9.64 -4.14 8.55
N LYS A 651 -8.71 -4.25 7.58
CA LYS A 651 -8.67 -5.38 6.64
C LYS A 651 -8.35 -6.69 7.35
N ALA A 652 -7.86 -6.61 8.58
CA ALA A 652 -7.60 -7.75 9.43
C ALA A 652 -8.92 -8.42 9.87
N PRO A 653 -8.95 -9.75 9.99
CA PRO A 653 -10.12 -10.46 10.48
C PRO A 653 -10.56 -9.93 11.84
N LEU A 654 -11.88 -9.72 12.01
CA LEU A 654 -12.46 -9.24 13.27
C LEU A 654 -12.02 -10.05 14.51
N PRO A 655 -11.91 -11.40 14.46
CA PRO A 655 -11.43 -12.19 15.61
C PRO A 655 -10.01 -11.81 16.06
N TYR A 656 -9.13 -11.53 15.11
CA TYR A 656 -7.76 -11.10 15.41
C TYR A 656 -7.73 -9.70 16.03
N LEU A 657 -8.51 -8.75 15.51
CA LEU A 657 -8.61 -7.40 16.09
C LEU A 657 -9.11 -7.43 17.52
N ARG A 658 -10.11 -8.27 17.81
CA ARG A 658 -10.65 -8.48 19.17
C ARG A 658 -9.62 -9.12 20.08
N SER A 659 -8.87 -10.11 19.60
CA SER A 659 -7.76 -10.71 20.34
C SER A 659 -6.70 -9.66 20.71
N ARG A 660 -6.32 -8.80 19.74
CA ARG A 660 -5.36 -7.72 19.97
C ARG A 660 -5.90 -6.66 20.94
N ASN A 661 -7.16 -6.27 20.82
CA ASN A 661 -7.78 -5.28 21.70
C ASN A 661 -7.97 -5.82 23.13
N ALA A 662 -8.31 -7.10 23.29
CA ALA A 662 -8.34 -7.77 24.59
C ALA A 662 -6.97 -7.72 25.26
N LEU A 663 -5.89 -8.01 24.51
CA LEU A 663 -4.53 -7.89 25.03
C LEU A 663 -4.19 -6.45 25.41
N LYS A 664 -4.56 -5.44 24.62
CA LYS A 664 -4.36 -4.02 25.00
C LYS A 664 -5.02 -3.68 26.34
N LEU A 665 -6.22 -4.19 26.57
CA LEU A 665 -6.99 -4.00 27.80
C LEU A 665 -6.37 -4.75 28.99
N ILE A 666 -5.84 -5.96 28.77
CA ILE A 666 -5.09 -6.71 29.79
C ILE A 666 -3.79 -5.97 30.14
N LEU A 667 -3.07 -5.44 29.15
CA LEU A 667 -1.82 -4.70 29.36
C LEU A 667 -2.02 -3.34 30.05
N ASP A 668 -3.25 -2.81 30.10
CA ASP A 668 -3.57 -1.64 30.92
C ASP A 668 -3.47 -1.91 32.42
N LEU A 669 -3.57 -3.17 32.85
CA LEU A 669 -3.33 -3.58 34.23
C LEU A 669 -1.83 -3.51 34.51
N ASP A 670 -1.02 -4.28 33.80
CA ASP A 670 0.44 -4.19 33.85
C ASP A 670 1.02 -4.69 32.52
N GLN A 671 2.04 -3.99 32.03
CA GLN A 671 2.67 -4.28 30.75
C GLN A 671 3.53 -5.55 30.74
N ASN A 672 3.82 -6.11 31.91
CA ASN A 672 4.55 -7.36 32.08
C ASN A 672 3.65 -8.60 32.05
N ILE A 673 2.32 -8.43 32.07
CA ILE A 673 1.39 -9.56 31.98
C ILE A 673 1.65 -10.33 30.68
N GLY A 674 1.86 -11.65 30.81
CA GLY A 674 2.17 -12.59 29.73
C GLY A 674 3.54 -12.44 29.08
N ARG A 675 4.47 -11.66 29.65
CA ARG A 675 5.88 -11.73 29.27
C ARG A 675 6.56 -12.87 30.00
N VAL A 676 7.48 -13.57 29.34
CA VAL A 676 8.37 -14.52 30.00
C VAL A 676 9.21 -13.75 31.02
N GLN A 677 8.95 -13.97 32.31
CA GLN A 677 9.75 -13.38 33.37
C GLN A 677 11.14 -14.01 33.33
N VAL A 678 12.16 -13.22 32.99
CA VAL A 678 13.55 -13.67 33.15
C VAL A 678 13.75 -13.94 34.64
N PRO A 679 14.21 -15.15 35.05
CA PRO A 679 14.45 -15.44 36.45
C PRO A 679 15.41 -14.40 37.01
N ARG A 680 15.19 -13.97 38.26
CA ARG A 680 16.09 -13.04 38.95
C ARG A 680 17.54 -13.54 38.82
N PRO A 681 18.54 -12.66 38.74
CA PRO A 681 19.95 -13.08 38.74
C PRO A 681 20.28 -14.00 39.92
N GLU A 682 19.65 -13.76 41.07
CA GLU A 682 19.70 -14.59 42.29
C GLU A 682 19.25 -16.05 42.07
N ASN A 683 18.37 -16.26 41.10
CA ASN A 683 17.80 -17.55 40.70
C ASN A 683 18.38 -18.07 39.38
N TRP A 684 19.36 -17.37 38.78
CA TRP A 684 20.07 -17.90 37.63
C TRP A 684 20.91 -19.12 38.03
N PRO A 685 21.11 -20.08 37.12
CA PRO A 685 22.09 -21.14 37.32
C PRO A 685 23.44 -20.54 37.74
N LYS A 686 24.13 -21.15 38.71
CA LYS A 686 25.38 -20.64 39.31
C LYS A 686 26.48 -20.26 38.29
N PHE A 687 26.42 -20.78 37.06
CA PHE A 687 27.36 -20.45 35.98
C PHE A 687 27.04 -19.15 35.23
N LEU A 688 25.83 -18.61 35.37
CA LEU A 688 25.40 -17.31 34.81
C LEU A 688 25.37 -16.19 35.87
N GLN A 689 25.45 -16.55 37.16
CA GLN A 689 25.67 -15.59 38.24
C GLN A 689 27.11 -15.08 38.13
N ASN A 690 27.29 -13.83 37.69
CA ASN A 690 28.61 -13.22 37.62
C ASN A 690 29.29 -13.31 38.99
N SER A 691 30.42 -14.02 39.02
CA SER A 691 31.39 -13.93 40.10
C SER A 691 32.04 -12.54 40.03
N LYS A 692 31.43 -11.56 40.69
CA LYS A 692 32.07 -10.52 41.53
C LYS A 692 31.10 -9.41 41.89
#